data_AF-A0A1V4QEJ6-F1
#
_entry.id   AF-A0A1V4QEJ6-F1
#
_cell.length_a   1.000
_cell.length_b   1.000
_cell.length_c   1.000
_cell.angle_alpha   90.00
_cell.angle_beta   90.00
_cell.angle_gamma   90.00
#
_symmetry.space_group_name_H-M   'P 1'
#
loop_
_entity.id
_entity.type
_entity.pdbx_description
1 polymer ?
#
loop_
_entity_poly.entity_id
_entity_poly.type
_entity_poly.pdbx_seq_one_letter_code
_entity_poly.pdbx_strand_id
1 'polypeptide(L)'
;MLLILIFSTWAETFDTQNFFPPNDWLIVNEDALDAVWYRASGSAHSGQYAAACYYDTLYSGLSYTNLDYLITPRIIPQQDDTLLNFWYKCSTTEPCTLDIMGCLSAPPSMIAFSVLQSFLLTDTVWIQKTVSLTAYNGTPVYLAFRVRRIPFHDTVRLDDISLPALTTQPFICNGRLRTKGPPSQKYLQVWGTNYEMGFAHGYLIASEFMSIYINKWIGYTEFHSGTPEYWENTYLPWWRAKYYVPTKFQEEAQGIIDGIVAKGVSLYHPALGRNLTAEDILALTGGGDFISFGCSSLSGWGNSTINDDTLQGGYIIARNVDGSMGLYTTLANSSLIIAFSSSNPGDQRFFNITMAGVFGASSCLNEHGVGLGQNTGNHPDTNTIPPNSLLGDYLSSRLAIELIDPDGNGVNDIYDIDSMKINNEHIRSNDIHLYSPYDGAHPDPGAILEINHLADTLRYAIHNYIEPPIYSSWNLAVTNHDRLLYPPVYCQRYQRIADSLNADYHLSIRRAIRIANSVAVDYIPTTGQGTYKSLVILPNIGVEHPDWPCVGVSYARRFRAAHTQKKVWYSWNELFDGISDVKEVVVRPVRNRSRAATIVAGPLRLSYKEGYRIFDITGRQFHNLDPVPGVYFVEVNGKVVNKIIKVR
;
A
#
# COMPACT_ATOMS: atom_id res chain seq x y z
N MET A 1 21.84 -25.34 -45.17
CA MET A 1 21.79 -25.18 -43.70
C MET A 1 20.35 -24.82 -43.36
N LEU A 2 19.56 -25.78 -42.87
CA LEU A 2 18.14 -25.59 -42.56
C LEU A 2 18.06 -24.97 -41.16
N LEU A 3 17.74 -23.67 -41.08
CA LEU A 3 17.53 -23.00 -39.79
C LEU A 3 16.16 -23.44 -39.28
N ILE A 4 16.11 -24.42 -38.37
CA ILE A 4 14.88 -24.74 -37.65
C ILE A 4 14.66 -23.62 -36.64
N LEU A 5 13.84 -22.64 -37.02
CA LEU A 5 13.32 -21.65 -36.09
C LEU A 5 12.32 -22.38 -35.18
N ILE A 6 12.77 -22.72 -33.96
CA ILE A 6 11.88 -23.18 -32.90
C ILE A 6 11.13 -21.93 -32.44
N PHE A 7 9.90 -21.75 -32.90
CA PHE A 7 9.01 -20.75 -32.35
C PHE A 7 8.69 -21.16 -30.91
N SER A 8 9.24 -20.42 -29.95
CA SER A 8 8.93 -20.62 -28.54
C SER A 8 7.56 -20.02 -28.26
N THR A 9 6.54 -20.87 -28.11
CA THR A 9 5.28 -20.46 -27.52
C THR A 9 5.54 -20.11 -26.05
N TRP A 10 4.96 -19.01 -25.59
CA TRP A 10 5.03 -18.63 -24.19
C TRP A 10 3.86 -19.27 -23.45
N ALA A 11 4.09 -19.79 -22.24
CA ALA A 11 3.08 -20.45 -21.44
C ALA A 11 3.08 -19.92 -19.99
N GLU A 12 1.89 -19.73 -19.43
CA GLU A 12 1.66 -19.37 -18.04
C GLU A 12 0.80 -20.42 -17.33
N THR A 13 1.37 -21.03 -16.30
CA THR A 13 0.71 -22.00 -15.41
C THR A 13 0.39 -21.40 -14.03
N PHE A 14 0.79 -20.14 -13.79
CA PHE A 14 0.69 -19.46 -12.50
C PHE A 14 1.48 -20.13 -11.36
N ASP A 15 2.38 -21.07 -11.62
CA ASP A 15 3.21 -21.72 -10.61
C ASP A 15 4.55 -21.01 -10.37
N THR A 16 5.03 -20.23 -11.34
CA THR A 16 6.43 -19.77 -11.38
C THR A 16 6.75 -18.64 -10.39
N GLN A 17 5.74 -17.89 -9.94
CA GLN A 17 5.90 -16.71 -9.09
C GLN A 17 5.02 -16.82 -7.85
N ASN A 18 5.46 -16.26 -6.72
CA ASN A 18 4.73 -16.36 -5.44
C ASN A 18 3.64 -15.30 -5.24
N PHE A 19 3.43 -14.44 -6.25
CA PHE A 19 2.45 -13.36 -6.24
C PHE A 19 1.52 -13.49 -7.46
N PHE A 20 0.43 -12.72 -7.45
CA PHE A 20 -0.56 -12.71 -8.54
C PHE A 20 -1.05 -11.28 -8.82
N PRO A 21 -1.29 -10.90 -10.09
CA PRO A 21 -1.02 -11.71 -11.28
C PRO A 21 0.49 -11.85 -11.47
N PRO A 22 0.99 -12.71 -12.38
CA PRO A 22 2.42 -12.75 -12.69
C PRO A 22 2.92 -11.38 -13.18
N ASN A 23 4.23 -11.17 -13.18
CA ASN A 23 4.82 -9.95 -13.76
C ASN A 23 4.30 -9.74 -15.18
N ASP A 24 4.10 -8.46 -15.54
CA ASP A 24 3.65 -8.02 -16.85
C ASP A 24 2.18 -8.30 -17.20
N TRP A 25 1.47 -9.05 -16.36
CA TRP A 25 0.02 -9.13 -16.38
C TRP A 25 -0.62 -7.97 -15.62
N LEU A 26 -1.86 -7.64 -15.96
CA LEU A 26 -2.68 -6.67 -15.20
C LEU A 26 -3.96 -7.31 -14.69
N ILE A 27 -4.40 -6.83 -13.54
CA ILE A 27 -5.74 -7.04 -13.02
C ILE A 27 -6.49 -5.71 -13.11
N VAL A 28 -7.76 -5.78 -13.50
CA VAL A 28 -8.66 -4.63 -13.45
C VAL A 28 -9.96 -5.08 -12.79
N ASN A 29 -10.37 -4.38 -11.73
CA ASN A 29 -11.66 -4.53 -11.08
C ASN A 29 -12.50 -3.30 -11.48
N GLU A 30 -13.20 -3.39 -12.61
CA GLU A 30 -13.84 -2.23 -13.24
C GLU A 30 -15.09 -1.76 -12.48
N ASP A 31 -15.79 -2.66 -11.78
CA ASP A 31 -16.99 -2.34 -11.00
C ASP A 31 -16.70 -1.96 -9.54
N ALA A 32 -15.43 -2.02 -9.11
CA ALA A 32 -14.97 -1.70 -7.77
C ALA A 32 -15.66 -2.51 -6.66
N LEU A 33 -16.07 -3.74 -6.97
CA LEU A 33 -16.71 -4.66 -6.02
C LEU A 33 -15.70 -5.60 -5.36
N ASP A 34 -16.20 -6.62 -4.66
CA ASP A 34 -15.40 -7.48 -3.79
C ASP A 34 -14.78 -8.68 -4.50
N ALA A 35 -15.25 -9.02 -5.71
CA ALA A 35 -14.56 -9.96 -6.57
C ALA A 35 -13.39 -9.28 -7.29
N VAL A 36 -12.37 -10.09 -7.56
CA VAL A 36 -11.25 -9.77 -8.43
C VAL A 36 -10.52 -11.08 -8.71
N TRP A 37 -9.82 -11.17 -9.84
CA TRP A 37 -8.94 -12.28 -10.13
C TRP A 37 -7.91 -12.51 -9.02
N TYR A 38 -7.66 -13.76 -8.66
CA TYR A 38 -6.68 -14.18 -7.66
C TYR A 38 -6.06 -15.53 -8.01
N ARG A 39 -4.94 -15.87 -7.36
CA ARG A 39 -4.29 -17.17 -7.51
C ARG A 39 -4.92 -18.19 -6.56
N ALA A 40 -5.61 -19.18 -7.11
CA ALA A 40 -6.20 -20.27 -6.36
C ALA A 40 -5.24 -21.47 -6.28
N SER A 41 -5.13 -22.09 -5.11
CA SER A 41 -4.39 -23.34 -4.91
C SER A 41 -5.31 -24.56 -4.91
N GLY A 42 -4.81 -25.71 -5.36
CA GLY A 42 -5.45 -27.02 -5.10
C GLY A 42 -6.59 -27.39 -6.07
N SER A 43 -6.68 -26.69 -7.20
CA SER A 43 -7.53 -27.10 -8.33
C SER A 43 -7.02 -26.43 -9.61
N ALA A 44 -5.75 -26.67 -9.92
CA ALA A 44 -5.15 -26.30 -11.20
C ALA A 44 -5.39 -27.41 -12.25
N HIS A 45 -5.20 -27.09 -13.53
CA HIS A 45 -5.14 -28.08 -14.60
C HIS A 45 -3.77 -28.75 -14.62
N SER A 46 -2.70 -27.96 -14.53
CA SER A 46 -1.34 -28.44 -14.29
C SER A 46 -0.74 -27.76 -13.05
N GLY A 47 0.30 -28.34 -12.47
CA GLY A 47 0.95 -27.76 -11.29
C GLY A 47 0.04 -27.65 -10.05
N GLN A 48 0.18 -26.56 -9.30
CA GLN A 48 -0.49 -26.32 -8.01
C GLN A 48 -1.48 -25.16 -8.06
N TYR A 49 -1.26 -24.19 -8.93
CA TYR A 49 -1.98 -22.92 -8.93
C TYR A 49 -2.71 -22.65 -10.25
N ALA A 50 -3.82 -21.92 -10.17
CA ALA A 50 -4.55 -21.43 -11.33
C ALA A 50 -5.05 -20.01 -11.06
N ALA A 51 -5.29 -19.23 -12.11
CA ALA A 51 -6.04 -17.99 -11.97
C ALA A 51 -7.51 -18.30 -11.69
N ALA A 52 -8.12 -17.60 -10.75
CA ALA A 52 -9.53 -17.77 -10.40
C ALA A 52 -10.21 -16.42 -10.25
N CYS A 53 -11.45 -16.34 -10.69
CA CYS A 53 -12.37 -15.24 -10.39
C CYS A 53 -13.55 -15.81 -9.60
N TYR A 54 -14.02 -15.07 -8.60
CA TYR A 54 -15.15 -15.46 -7.76
C TYR A 54 -16.35 -14.58 -8.06
N TYR A 55 -17.55 -15.05 -7.72
CA TYR A 55 -18.74 -14.23 -7.87
C TYR A 55 -18.68 -12.92 -7.05
N ASP A 56 -19.19 -11.86 -7.65
CA ASP A 56 -19.48 -10.61 -6.93
C ASP A 56 -20.69 -10.75 -6.04
N THR A 57 -20.63 -10.11 -4.88
CA THR A 57 -21.75 -10.09 -3.96
C THR A 57 -22.99 -9.51 -4.63
N LEU A 58 -24.16 -10.10 -4.34
CA LEU A 58 -25.47 -9.53 -4.71
C LEU A 58 -25.68 -8.21 -3.96
N TYR A 59 -25.23 -7.10 -4.54
CA TYR A 59 -25.73 -5.79 -4.18
C TYR A 59 -27.04 -5.57 -4.94
N SER A 60 -28.07 -5.07 -4.26
CA SER A 60 -29.37 -4.80 -4.88
C SER A 60 -29.18 -3.86 -6.08
N GLY A 61 -29.58 -4.30 -7.27
CA GLY A 61 -29.44 -3.57 -8.54
C GLY A 61 -28.13 -3.81 -9.31
N LEU A 62 -27.16 -4.55 -8.76
CA LEU A 62 -25.86 -4.85 -9.38
C LEU A 62 -25.60 -6.36 -9.49
N SER A 63 -26.66 -7.18 -9.58
CA SER A 63 -26.51 -8.63 -9.66
C SER A 63 -25.73 -9.04 -10.90
N TYR A 64 -24.71 -9.89 -10.72
CA TYR A 64 -23.95 -10.55 -11.80
C TYR A 64 -23.07 -9.63 -12.65
N THR A 65 -22.56 -8.53 -12.08
CA THR A 65 -21.77 -7.55 -12.83
C THR A 65 -20.38 -8.04 -13.18
N ASN A 66 -19.65 -8.74 -12.29
CA ASN A 66 -18.26 -9.22 -12.48
C ASN A 66 -17.59 -8.56 -13.69
N LEU A 67 -17.17 -7.31 -13.51
CA LEU A 67 -16.43 -6.58 -14.53
C LEU A 67 -14.92 -6.66 -14.22
N ASP A 68 -14.45 -7.89 -14.00
CA ASP A 68 -13.07 -8.19 -13.64
C ASP A 68 -12.29 -8.72 -14.84
N TYR A 69 -11.13 -8.12 -15.10
CA TYR A 69 -10.26 -8.46 -16.22
C TYR A 69 -8.93 -9.00 -15.71
N LEU A 70 -8.49 -10.11 -16.30
CA LEU A 70 -7.11 -10.55 -16.26
C LEU A 70 -6.49 -10.29 -17.64
N ILE A 71 -5.54 -9.35 -17.72
CA ILE A 71 -4.96 -8.88 -18.97
C ILE A 71 -3.55 -9.45 -19.10
N THR A 72 -3.26 -10.05 -20.26
CA THR A 72 -1.98 -10.66 -20.59
C THR A 72 -0.87 -9.61 -20.76
N PRO A 73 0.41 -10.03 -20.77
CA PRO A 73 1.48 -9.29 -21.41
C PRO A 73 1.15 -8.92 -22.87
N ARG A 74 1.87 -7.95 -23.43
CA ARG A 74 1.71 -7.55 -24.84
C ARG A 74 2.36 -8.57 -25.78
N ILE A 75 1.59 -9.09 -26.72
CA ILE A 75 2.05 -10.09 -27.70
C ILE A 75 2.01 -9.54 -29.12
N ILE A 76 2.78 -10.14 -30.03
CA ILE A 76 2.65 -9.91 -31.48
C ILE A 76 2.41 -11.28 -32.14
N PRO A 77 1.16 -11.64 -32.46
CA PRO A 77 0.85 -12.83 -33.25
C PRO A 77 1.59 -12.80 -34.59
N GLN A 78 2.15 -13.93 -35.03
CA GLN A 78 2.84 -14.10 -36.32
C GLN A 78 2.11 -15.14 -37.17
N GLN A 79 2.30 -15.19 -38.50
CA GLN A 79 1.49 -16.05 -39.39
C GLN A 79 1.38 -17.52 -38.93
N ASP A 80 2.45 -18.06 -38.37
CA ASP A 80 2.52 -19.46 -37.92
C ASP A 80 2.26 -19.63 -36.40
N ASP A 81 2.02 -18.53 -35.68
CA ASP A 81 1.86 -18.45 -34.22
C ASP A 81 0.74 -17.45 -33.88
N THR A 82 -0.51 -17.84 -34.16
CA THR A 82 -1.71 -17.00 -34.00
C THR A 82 -2.75 -17.60 -33.05
N LEU A 83 -2.40 -18.58 -32.22
CA LEU A 83 -3.37 -19.24 -31.36
C LEU A 83 -3.17 -18.83 -29.89
N LEU A 84 -4.24 -18.36 -29.27
CA LEU A 84 -4.38 -18.39 -27.81
C LEU A 84 -4.99 -19.75 -27.45
N ASN A 85 -4.33 -20.55 -26.62
CA ASN A 85 -4.96 -21.70 -25.97
C ASN A 85 -4.95 -21.54 -24.46
N PHE A 86 -6.01 -21.98 -23.80
CA PHE A 86 -6.12 -21.97 -22.34
C PHE A 86 -7.08 -23.07 -21.89
N TRP A 87 -6.99 -23.43 -20.62
CA TRP A 87 -7.95 -24.32 -19.96
C TRP A 87 -8.85 -23.51 -19.05
N TYR A 88 -10.13 -23.89 -18.95
CA TYR A 88 -11.03 -23.35 -17.93
C TYR A 88 -11.79 -24.45 -17.19
N LYS A 89 -12.26 -24.10 -15.99
CA LYS A 89 -13.14 -24.93 -15.17
C LYS A 89 -14.06 -24.03 -14.33
N CYS A 90 -15.32 -24.40 -14.19
CA CYS A 90 -16.27 -23.77 -13.27
C CYS A 90 -16.44 -24.63 -12.01
N SER A 91 -16.85 -24.03 -10.89
CA SER A 91 -17.30 -24.80 -9.72
C SER A 91 -18.76 -25.24 -9.79
N THR A 92 -19.50 -24.78 -10.81
CA THR A 92 -20.94 -25.02 -10.99
C THR A 92 -21.29 -25.33 -12.44
N THR A 93 -22.46 -25.95 -12.63
CA THR A 93 -23.10 -26.15 -13.93
C THR A 93 -24.02 -25.00 -14.32
N GLU A 94 -24.28 -24.06 -13.40
CA GLU A 94 -25.04 -22.86 -13.73
C GLU A 94 -24.24 -21.98 -14.74
N PRO A 95 -24.89 -21.48 -15.79
CA PRO A 95 -24.18 -20.80 -16.88
C PRO A 95 -23.58 -19.46 -16.45
N CYS A 96 -22.29 -19.28 -16.73
CA CYS A 96 -21.60 -17.98 -16.75
C CYS A 96 -20.94 -17.74 -18.11
N THR A 97 -20.38 -16.56 -18.34
CA THR A 97 -19.74 -16.24 -19.63
C THR A 97 -18.31 -15.78 -19.46
N LEU A 98 -17.41 -16.25 -20.31
CA LEU A 98 -16.04 -15.76 -20.44
C LEU A 98 -15.87 -15.10 -21.81
N ASP A 99 -15.55 -13.81 -21.81
CA ASP A 99 -15.16 -13.08 -23.00
C ASP A 99 -13.63 -13.04 -23.09
N ILE A 100 -13.15 -13.28 -24.31
CA ILE A 100 -11.78 -12.99 -24.72
C ILE A 100 -11.81 -11.69 -25.51
N MET A 101 -11.03 -10.71 -25.07
CA MET A 101 -11.04 -9.37 -25.63
C MET A 101 -9.65 -8.97 -26.11
N GLY A 102 -9.57 -8.11 -27.14
CA GLY A 102 -8.31 -7.57 -27.66
C GLY A 102 -8.25 -6.04 -27.56
N CYS A 103 -7.08 -5.50 -27.23
CA CYS A 103 -6.80 -4.06 -27.16
C CYS A 103 -5.47 -3.72 -27.83
N LEU A 104 -5.50 -2.73 -28.73
CA LEU A 104 -4.32 -2.23 -29.45
C LEU A 104 -3.63 -1.05 -28.77
N SER A 105 -4.31 -0.42 -27.80
CA SER A 105 -3.76 0.71 -27.03
C SER A 105 -2.61 0.26 -26.14
N ALA A 106 -1.60 1.12 -26.01
CA ALA A 106 -0.48 0.99 -25.08
C ALA A 106 -0.27 2.36 -24.39
N PRO A 107 -0.58 2.48 -23.08
CA PRO A 107 -1.07 1.44 -22.18
C PRO A 107 -2.51 0.98 -22.51
N PRO A 108 -2.94 -0.23 -22.08
CA PRO A 108 -4.27 -0.76 -22.41
C PRO A 108 -5.40 0.02 -21.71
N SER A 109 -6.24 0.69 -22.51
CA SER A 109 -7.40 1.44 -22.04
C SER A 109 -8.66 0.57 -22.05
N MET A 110 -9.51 0.68 -21.01
CA MET A 110 -10.70 -0.17 -20.87
C MET A 110 -11.70 0.01 -22.00
N ILE A 111 -11.87 1.25 -22.49
CA ILE A 111 -12.78 1.57 -23.61
C ILE A 111 -12.26 1.08 -24.97
N ALA A 112 -10.99 0.68 -25.06
CA ALA A 112 -10.36 0.21 -26.30
C ALA A 112 -10.43 -1.32 -26.47
N PHE A 113 -10.90 -2.06 -25.46
CA PHE A 113 -11.08 -3.50 -25.57
C PHE A 113 -12.32 -3.85 -26.39
N SER A 114 -12.14 -4.74 -27.37
CA SER A 114 -13.22 -5.30 -28.18
C SER A 114 -13.33 -6.81 -27.96
N VAL A 115 -14.56 -7.34 -27.93
CA VAL A 115 -14.79 -8.79 -27.76
C VAL A 115 -14.39 -9.52 -29.03
N LEU A 116 -13.49 -10.50 -28.89
CA LEU A 116 -13.07 -11.41 -29.95
C LEU A 116 -13.96 -12.65 -29.98
N GLN A 117 -14.19 -13.23 -28.80
CA GLN A 117 -14.98 -14.43 -28.65
C GLN A 117 -15.61 -14.47 -27.26
N SER A 118 -16.84 -14.97 -27.18
CA SER A 118 -17.54 -15.24 -25.92
C SER A 118 -17.82 -16.73 -25.81
N PHE A 119 -17.56 -17.29 -24.63
CA PHE A 119 -17.85 -18.68 -24.28
C PHE A 119 -18.91 -18.72 -23.19
N LEU A 120 -19.91 -19.57 -23.36
CA LEU A 120 -20.79 -19.99 -22.27
C LEU A 120 -20.07 -21.10 -21.49
N LEU A 121 -19.89 -20.91 -20.19
CA LEU A 121 -19.19 -21.85 -19.33
C LEU A 121 -20.18 -22.56 -18.41
N THR A 122 -20.19 -23.89 -18.46
CA THR A 122 -21.00 -24.77 -17.60
C THR A 122 -20.20 -25.99 -17.11
N ASP A 123 -18.95 -26.12 -17.54
CA ASP A 123 -18.16 -27.33 -17.34
C ASP A 123 -17.45 -27.31 -15.98
N THR A 124 -17.73 -28.32 -15.17
CA THR A 124 -17.07 -28.55 -13.87
C THR A 124 -15.80 -29.37 -13.96
N VAL A 125 -15.40 -29.74 -15.18
CA VAL A 125 -14.12 -30.36 -15.53
C VAL A 125 -13.30 -29.38 -16.35
N TRP A 126 -11.98 -29.60 -16.42
CA TRP A 126 -11.10 -28.78 -17.24
C TRP A 126 -11.37 -29.00 -18.72
N ILE A 127 -11.68 -27.91 -19.43
CA ILE A 127 -11.92 -27.92 -20.88
C ILE A 127 -10.95 -26.94 -21.54
N GLN A 128 -10.28 -27.38 -22.59
CA GLN A 128 -9.41 -26.53 -23.39
C GLN A 128 -10.24 -25.69 -24.36
N LYS A 129 -9.85 -24.44 -24.55
CA LYS A 129 -10.35 -23.54 -25.59
C LYS A 129 -9.19 -22.98 -26.40
N THR A 130 -9.49 -22.70 -27.66
CA THR A 130 -8.57 -22.10 -28.63
C THR A 130 -9.26 -20.91 -29.29
N VAL A 131 -8.55 -19.79 -29.38
CA VAL A 131 -9.01 -18.57 -30.05
C VAL A 131 -7.99 -18.18 -31.11
N SER A 132 -8.47 -17.91 -32.32
CA SER A 132 -7.63 -17.39 -33.40
C SER A 132 -7.36 -15.89 -33.21
N LEU A 133 -6.08 -15.52 -33.31
CA LEU A 133 -5.57 -14.16 -33.24
C LEU A 133 -5.11 -13.66 -34.62
N THR A 134 -5.52 -14.33 -35.71
CA THR A 134 -5.08 -14.00 -37.08
C THR A 134 -5.41 -12.56 -37.47
N ALA A 135 -6.47 -11.97 -36.90
CA ALA A 135 -6.82 -10.57 -37.09
C ALA A 135 -5.75 -9.57 -36.59
N TYR A 136 -4.84 -10.02 -35.72
CA TYR A 136 -3.76 -9.21 -35.13
C TYR A 136 -2.38 -9.61 -35.64
N ASN A 137 -2.28 -10.36 -36.73
CA ASN A 137 -1.00 -10.79 -37.28
C ASN A 137 -0.07 -9.59 -37.56
N GLY A 138 1.13 -9.62 -37.00
CA GLY A 138 2.11 -8.54 -37.07
C GLY A 138 1.76 -7.28 -36.26
N THR A 139 0.66 -7.28 -35.51
CA THR A 139 0.18 -6.13 -34.74
C THR A 139 0.25 -6.41 -33.24
N PRO A 140 0.96 -5.59 -32.45
CA PRO A 140 1.01 -5.77 -31.01
C PRO A 140 -0.37 -5.61 -30.35
N VAL A 141 -0.77 -6.58 -29.54
CA VAL A 141 -2.09 -6.63 -28.90
C VAL A 141 -2.00 -7.09 -27.44
N TYR A 142 -2.85 -6.53 -26.59
CA TYR A 142 -3.16 -7.06 -25.26
C TYR A 142 -4.41 -7.92 -25.34
N LEU A 143 -4.40 -9.07 -24.67
CA LEU A 143 -5.60 -9.89 -24.53
C LEU A 143 -6.14 -9.77 -23.10
N ALA A 144 -7.46 -9.81 -22.94
CA ALA A 144 -8.10 -9.83 -21.63
C ALA A 144 -9.10 -10.97 -21.51
N PHE A 145 -9.09 -11.61 -20.34
CA PHE A 145 -10.11 -12.55 -19.90
C PHE A 145 -11.10 -11.81 -19.01
N ARG A 146 -12.35 -11.67 -19.46
CA ARG A 146 -13.44 -11.07 -18.68
C ARG A 146 -14.51 -12.11 -18.42
N VAL A 147 -14.69 -12.47 -17.15
CA VAL A 147 -15.78 -13.37 -16.75
C VAL A 147 -16.96 -12.55 -16.29
N ARG A 148 -18.18 -12.90 -16.72
CA ARG A 148 -19.43 -12.25 -16.28
C ARG A 148 -20.40 -13.29 -15.76
N ARG A 149 -21.28 -12.86 -14.85
CA ARG A 149 -22.38 -13.67 -14.32
C ARG A 149 -21.94 -14.96 -13.64
N ILE A 150 -20.90 -14.89 -12.82
CA ILE A 150 -20.53 -16.03 -11.98
C ILE A 150 -21.67 -16.28 -10.97
N PRO A 151 -22.20 -17.50 -10.87
CA PRO A 151 -23.26 -17.82 -9.92
C PRO A 151 -22.85 -17.65 -8.46
N PHE A 152 -23.85 -17.50 -7.58
CA PHE A 152 -23.62 -17.23 -6.18
C PHE A 152 -22.85 -18.37 -5.51
N HIS A 153 -21.74 -18.05 -4.84
CA HIS A 153 -20.78 -18.99 -4.25
C HIS A 153 -19.87 -19.75 -5.20
N ASP A 154 -19.86 -19.39 -6.49
CA ASP A 154 -19.06 -20.07 -7.49
C ASP A 154 -17.83 -19.31 -7.98
N THR A 155 -16.93 -20.06 -8.63
CA THR A 155 -15.67 -19.62 -9.22
C THR A 155 -15.57 -20.05 -10.67
N VAL A 156 -14.88 -19.23 -11.47
CA VAL A 156 -14.29 -19.63 -12.75
C VAL A 156 -12.78 -19.66 -12.61
N ARG A 157 -12.14 -20.70 -13.12
CA ARG A 157 -10.67 -20.88 -13.11
C ARG A 157 -10.12 -20.92 -14.52
N LEU A 158 -8.92 -20.38 -14.69
CA LEU A 158 -8.12 -20.42 -15.91
C LEU A 158 -6.73 -20.96 -15.60
N ASP A 159 -6.19 -21.77 -16.50
CA ASP A 159 -4.85 -22.33 -16.36
C ASP A 159 -4.22 -22.68 -17.72
N ASP A 160 -2.91 -22.96 -17.70
CA ASP A 160 -2.11 -23.38 -18.85
C ASP A 160 -2.35 -22.50 -20.09
N ILE A 161 -2.19 -21.19 -19.90
CA ILE A 161 -2.41 -20.19 -20.94
C ILE A 161 -1.19 -20.16 -21.85
N SER A 162 -1.35 -20.57 -23.10
CA SER A 162 -0.34 -20.45 -24.15
C SER A 162 -0.66 -19.27 -25.06
N LEU A 163 0.35 -18.42 -25.28
CA LEU A 163 0.29 -17.26 -26.14
C LEU A 163 1.38 -17.31 -27.20
N PRO A 164 1.21 -16.55 -28.30
CA PRO A 164 2.30 -16.26 -29.21
C PRO A 164 3.49 -15.63 -28.52
N ALA A 165 4.63 -15.61 -29.21
CA ALA A 165 5.86 -14.98 -28.72
C ALA A 165 5.61 -13.60 -28.10
N LEU A 166 6.10 -13.42 -26.86
CA LEU A 166 6.04 -12.15 -26.16
C LEU A 166 6.90 -11.12 -26.88
N THR A 167 6.49 -9.86 -26.77
CA THR A 167 7.31 -8.74 -27.23
C THR A 167 7.99 -8.04 -26.09
N THR A 168 8.93 -7.15 -26.41
CA THR A 168 9.43 -6.21 -25.40
C THR A 168 8.24 -5.40 -24.89
N GLN A 169 7.85 -5.69 -23.65
CA GLN A 169 6.70 -5.05 -23.05
C GLN A 169 7.04 -3.58 -22.82
N PRO A 170 6.24 -2.63 -23.35
CA PRO A 170 6.34 -1.27 -22.89
C PRO A 170 6.03 -1.26 -21.39
N PHE A 171 6.89 -0.60 -20.63
CA PHE A 171 6.62 -0.35 -19.22
C PHE A 171 5.33 0.45 -19.11
N ILE A 172 4.31 -0.11 -18.45
CA ILE A 172 2.96 0.48 -18.44
C ILE A 172 2.93 1.69 -17.50
N CYS A 173 3.46 1.50 -16.30
CA CYS A 173 3.59 2.50 -15.24
C CYS A 173 4.53 1.96 -14.16
N ASN A 174 5.00 2.84 -13.27
CA ASN A 174 5.83 2.47 -12.13
C ASN A 174 4.99 1.93 -10.96
N GLY A 175 4.21 0.89 -11.24
CA GLY A 175 3.43 0.19 -10.23
C GLY A 175 2.85 -1.13 -10.70
N ARG A 176 2.34 -1.92 -9.75
CA ARG A 176 1.65 -3.19 -9.96
C ARG A 176 0.53 -3.38 -8.97
N LEU A 177 -0.65 -3.74 -9.46
CA LEU A 177 -1.74 -4.22 -8.63
C LEU A 177 -1.64 -5.73 -8.50
N ARG A 178 -1.67 -6.21 -7.26
CA ARG A 178 -1.57 -7.62 -6.91
C ARG A 178 -2.75 -8.05 -6.08
N THR A 179 -3.04 -9.35 -6.07
CA THR A 179 -4.07 -9.94 -5.23
C THR A 179 -3.59 -11.20 -4.51
N LYS A 180 -4.13 -11.43 -3.31
CA LYS A 180 -3.90 -12.61 -2.47
C LYS A 180 -5.21 -13.06 -1.84
N GLY A 181 -5.47 -14.36 -1.74
CA GLY A 181 -6.76 -14.85 -1.22
C GLY A 181 -7.04 -16.30 -1.57
N PRO A 182 -8.16 -16.89 -1.10
CA PRO A 182 -9.42 -16.21 -0.74
C PRO A 182 -9.57 -15.79 0.74
N PRO A 183 -10.40 -14.75 1.06
CA PRO A 183 -11.00 -13.81 0.12
C PRO A 183 -9.91 -13.01 -0.60
N SER A 184 -10.12 -12.69 -1.87
CA SER A 184 -9.20 -11.85 -2.64
C SER A 184 -9.03 -10.50 -1.94
N GLN A 185 -7.77 -10.13 -1.67
CA GLN A 185 -7.35 -8.86 -1.12
C GLN A 185 -6.30 -8.25 -2.03
N LYS A 186 -6.49 -6.97 -2.34
CA LYS A 186 -5.61 -6.19 -3.21
C LYS A 186 -4.43 -5.63 -2.40
N TYR A 187 -3.26 -5.57 -3.03
CA TYR A 187 -2.19 -4.66 -2.63
C TYR A 187 -1.58 -4.01 -3.87
N LEU A 188 -1.20 -2.75 -3.75
CA LEU A 188 -0.62 -1.94 -4.80
C LEU A 188 0.85 -1.68 -4.48
N GLN A 189 1.73 -1.97 -5.43
CA GLN A 189 3.13 -1.59 -5.39
C GLN A 189 3.31 -0.36 -6.27
N VAL A 190 3.98 0.69 -5.77
CA VAL A 190 4.33 1.89 -6.55
C VAL A 190 5.79 2.29 -6.29
N TRP A 191 6.47 2.77 -7.33
CA TRP A 191 7.86 3.21 -7.22
C TRP A 191 8.20 4.37 -8.16
N GLY A 192 9.39 4.96 -7.99
CA GLY A 192 9.85 6.08 -8.80
C GLY A 192 9.55 7.44 -8.17
N THR A 193 9.45 8.46 -9.01
CA THR A 193 9.08 9.83 -8.58
C THR A 193 7.65 9.88 -8.07
N ASN A 194 7.29 10.93 -7.33
CA ASN A 194 5.94 11.09 -6.80
C ASN A 194 4.88 11.11 -7.90
N TYR A 195 5.16 11.78 -9.02
CA TYR A 195 4.28 11.76 -10.20
C TYR A 195 4.12 10.34 -10.77
N GLU A 196 5.20 9.58 -10.94
CA GLU A 196 5.14 8.21 -11.48
C GLU A 196 4.37 7.26 -10.56
N MET A 197 4.58 7.37 -9.24
CA MET A 197 3.82 6.61 -8.24
C MET A 197 2.34 7.00 -8.29
N GLY A 198 2.05 8.29 -8.39
CA GLY A 198 0.70 8.83 -8.56
C GLY A 198 0.02 8.30 -9.82
N PHE A 199 0.71 8.33 -10.96
CA PHE A 199 0.23 7.80 -12.23
C PHE A 199 -0.11 6.32 -12.13
N ALA A 200 0.77 5.52 -11.53
CA ALA A 200 0.52 4.10 -11.33
C ALA A 200 -0.69 3.86 -10.40
N HIS A 201 -0.81 4.63 -9.31
CA HIS A 201 -1.95 4.59 -8.40
C HIS A 201 -3.25 4.90 -9.13
N GLY A 202 -3.32 6.02 -9.86
CA GLY A 202 -4.51 6.41 -10.61
C GLY A 202 -4.86 5.43 -11.72
N TYR A 203 -3.88 4.88 -12.43
CA TYR A 203 -4.10 3.99 -13.56
C TYR A 203 -4.57 2.58 -13.13
N LEU A 204 -3.96 2.01 -12.08
CA LEU A 204 -4.17 0.61 -11.70
C LEU A 204 -5.44 0.38 -10.87
N ILE A 205 -5.91 1.40 -10.14
CA ILE A 205 -7.12 1.32 -9.29
C ILE A 205 -8.10 2.47 -9.57
N ALA A 206 -8.16 2.92 -10.83
CA ALA A 206 -8.99 4.04 -11.28
C ALA A 206 -10.48 3.88 -10.94
N SER A 207 -11.02 2.68 -11.10
CA SER A 207 -12.44 2.38 -10.85
C SER A 207 -12.76 2.43 -9.35
N GLU A 208 -11.91 1.84 -8.51
CA GLU A 208 -12.05 1.90 -7.05
C GLU A 208 -11.90 3.33 -6.54
N PHE A 209 -10.98 4.10 -7.11
CA PHE A 209 -10.82 5.51 -6.83
C PHE A 209 -12.14 6.27 -7.07
N MET A 210 -12.70 6.16 -8.29
CA MET A 210 -13.91 6.88 -8.64
C MET A 210 -15.12 6.40 -7.83
N SER A 211 -15.20 5.08 -7.57
CA SER A 211 -16.24 4.51 -6.73
C SER A 211 -16.21 5.12 -5.32
N ILE A 212 -15.03 5.26 -4.70
CA ILE A 212 -14.87 5.88 -3.39
C ILE A 212 -15.42 7.32 -3.37
N TYR A 213 -15.07 8.15 -4.36
CA TYR A 213 -15.56 9.52 -4.42
C TYR A 213 -17.08 9.58 -4.53
N ILE A 214 -17.63 8.80 -5.45
CA ILE A 214 -19.05 8.80 -5.81
C ILE A 214 -19.93 8.16 -4.74
N ASN A 215 -19.47 7.08 -4.11
CA ASN A 215 -20.31 6.22 -3.25
C ASN A 215 -20.02 6.38 -1.75
N LYS A 216 -18.95 7.10 -1.37
CA LYS A 216 -18.54 7.26 0.03
C LYS A 216 -18.24 8.71 0.44
N TRP A 217 -17.61 9.51 -0.41
CA TRP A 217 -17.20 10.85 -0.02
C TRP A 217 -18.28 11.89 -0.24
N ILE A 218 -18.69 12.09 -1.49
CA ILE A 218 -19.50 13.24 -1.88
C ILE A 218 -20.80 12.75 -2.50
N GLY A 219 -21.92 13.09 -1.88
CA GLY A 219 -23.23 12.71 -2.42
C GLY A 219 -24.38 13.15 -1.51
N TYR A 220 -25.60 12.74 -1.87
CA TYR A 220 -26.84 13.25 -1.26
C TYR A 220 -27.48 12.30 -0.23
N THR A 221 -26.81 11.19 0.12
CA THR A 221 -27.35 10.20 1.06
C THR A 221 -26.54 10.15 2.35
N GLU A 222 -27.12 9.57 3.40
CA GLU A 222 -26.48 9.39 4.71
C GLU A 222 -25.22 8.51 4.71
N PHE A 223 -24.96 7.79 3.60
CA PHE A 223 -23.74 7.00 3.42
C PHE A 223 -22.52 7.86 3.02
N HIS A 224 -22.75 9.08 2.55
CA HIS A 224 -21.70 10.02 2.13
C HIS A 224 -21.15 10.81 3.31
N SER A 225 -19.93 11.33 3.17
CA SER A 225 -19.27 12.10 4.23
C SER A 225 -19.52 13.61 4.12
N GLY A 226 -19.90 14.09 2.94
CA GLY A 226 -20.30 15.48 2.70
C GLY A 226 -21.25 15.60 1.51
N THR A 227 -22.04 16.66 1.49
CA THR A 227 -22.86 17.00 0.32
C THR A 227 -22.02 17.73 -0.73
N PRO A 228 -22.41 17.70 -2.02
CA PRO A 228 -21.78 18.50 -3.07
C PRO A 228 -21.69 19.98 -2.73
N GLU A 229 -22.76 20.57 -2.18
CA GLU A 229 -22.78 21.99 -1.83
C GLU A 229 -21.80 22.33 -0.70
N TYR A 230 -21.69 21.46 0.30
CA TYR A 230 -20.72 21.63 1.37
C TYR A 230 -19.29 21.51 0.83
N TRP A 231 -19.03 20.54 -0.05
CA TRP A 231 -17.72 20.34 -0.66
C TRP A 231 -17.27 21.58 -1.44
N GLU A 232 -18.09 22.06 -2.37
CA GLU A 232 -17.77 23.17 -3.28
C GLU A 232 -17.75 24.52 -2.58
N ASN A 233 -18.74 24.80 -1.72
CA ASN A 233 -18.95 26.15 -1.20
C ASN A 233 -18.33 26.38 0.17
N THR A 234 -18.00 25.31 0.90
CA THR A 234 -17.46 25.41 2.26
C THR A 234 -16.09 24.77 2.37
N TYR A 235 -15.97 23.48 2.04
CA TYR A 235 -14.76 22.71 2.33
C TYR A 235 -13.59 23.11 1.44
N LEU A 236 -13.72 23.07 0.11
CA LEU A 236 -12.62 23.43 -0.79
C LEU A 236 -12.13 24.88 -0.60
N PRO A 237 -13.00 25.90 -0.48
CA PRO A 237 -12.56 27.27 -0.19
C PRO A 237 -11.80 27.38 1.13
N TRP A 238 -12.28 26.69 2.17
CA TRP A 238 -11.61 26.69 3.47
C TRP A 238 -10.26 25.93 3.39
N TRP A 239 -10.21 24.79 2.70
CA TRP A 239 -8.98 24.01 2.49
C TRP A 239 -7.90 24.84 1.80
N ARG A 240 -8.25 25.51 0.69
CA ARG A 240 -7.35 26.43 -0.03
C ARG A 240 -6.77 27.54 0.83
N ALA A 241 -7.55 28.02 1.81
CA ALA A 241 -7.13 29.11 2.68
C ALA A 241 -6.21 28.64 3.82
N LYS A 242 -6.26 27.36 4.20
CA LYS A 242 -5.61 26.84 5.41
C LYS A 242 -4.49 25.85 5.13
N TYR A 243 -4.52 25.14 4.01
CA TYR A 243 -3.57 24.07 3.73
C TYR A 243 -2.36 24.54 2.94
N TYR A 244 -1.19 24.07 3.34
CA TYR A 244 0.04 24.09 2.58
C TYR A 244 0.38 22.65 2.16
N VAL A 245 0.48 22.42 0.85
CA VAL A 245 0.79 21.10 0.30
C VAL A 245 2.18 21.15 -0.37
N PRO A 246 3.17 20.38 0.10
CA PRO A 246 4.46 20.21 -0.56
C PRO A 246 4.30 19.78 -2.02
N THR A 247 5.16 20.30 -2.91
CA THR A 247 5.12 20.04 -4.36
C THR A 247 5.07 18.53 -4.66
N LYS A 248 5.80 17.70 -3.92
CA LYS A 248 5.80 16.24 -4.14
C LYS A 248 4.40 15.61 -4.09
N PHE A 249 3.55 16.07 -3.18
CA PHE A 249 2.18 15.55 -3.06
C PHE A 249 1.26 16.12 -4.14
N GLN A 250 1.52 17.35 -4.61
CA GLN A 250 0.81 17.91 -5.76
C GLN A 250 1.13 17.12 -7.04
N GLU A 251 2.40 16.76 -7.25
CA GLU A 251 2.85 15.92 -8.35
C GLU A 251 2.20 14.53 -8.29
N GLU A 252 2.13 13.90 -7.12
CA GLU A 252 1.47 12.60 -6.97
C GLU A 252 -0.03 12.67 -7.25
N ALA A 253 -0.72 13.69 -6.73
CA ALA A 253 -2.14 13.92 -7.01
C ALA A 253 -2.40 14.17 -8.50
N GLN A 254 -1.54 14.94 -9.17
CA GLN A 254 -1.63 15.16 -10.60
C GLN A 254 -1.38 13.85 -11.38
N GLY A 255 -0.37 13.07 -10.98
CA GLY A 255 -0.13 11.74 -11.52
C GLY A 255 -1.38 10.86 -11.43
N ILE A 256 -2.09 10.86 -10.29
CA ILE A 256 -3.33 10.09 -10.13
C ILE A 256 -4.38 10.49 -11.17
N ILE A 257 -4.62 11.79 -11.37
CA ILE A 257 -5.56 12.30 -12.40
C ILE A 257 -5.17 11.79 -13.78
N ASP A 258 -3.91 11.92 -14.16
CA ASP A 258 -3.41 11.53 -15.47
C ASP A 258 -3.47 10.00 -15.67
N GLY A 259 -3.23 9.24 -14.60
CA GLY A 259 -3.39 7.78 -14.58
C GLY A 259 -4.84 7.34 -14.81
N ILE A 260 -5.82 7.99 -14.15
CA ILE A 260 -7.25 7.70 -14.34
C ILE A 260 -7.67 7.98 -15.79
N VAL A 261 -7.23 9.11 -16.35
CA VAL A 261 -7.50 9.47 -17.76
C VAL A 261 -6.88 8.46 -18.71
N ALA A 262 -5.61 8.10 -18.50
CA ALA A 262 -4.91 7.10 -19.32
C ALA A 262 -5.59 5.72 -19.28
N LYS A 263 -6.21 5.37 -18.13
CA LYS A 263 -6.99 4.14 -18.00
C LYS A 263 -8.29 4.16 -18.82
N GLY A 264 -8.77 5.35 -19.19
CA GLY A 264 -10.04 5.56 -19.86
C GLY A 264 -11.23 5.59 -18.90
N VAL A 265 -11.00 5.81 -17.60
CA VAL A 265 -12.06 5.98 -16.60
C VAL A 265 -12.44 7.45 -16.53
N SER A 266 -13.74 7.73 -16.49
CA SER A 266 -14.25 9.10 -16.41
C SER A 266 -13.94 9.72 -15.05
N LEU A 267 -13.37 10.91 -15.06
CA LEU A 267 -13.21 11.75 -13.86
C LEU A 267 -14.50 12.47 -13.46
N TYR A 268 -15.57 12.35 -14.24
CA TYR A 268 -16.82 13.07 -14.01
C TYR A 268 -17.51 12.58 -12.73
N HIS A 269 -17.69 13.49 -11.78
CA HIS A 269 -18.42 13.22 -10.55
C HIS A 269 -19.88 13.68 -10.70
N PRO A 270 -20.86 12.76 -10.74
CA PRO A 270 -22.25 13.10 -11.08
C PRO A 270 -22.89 14.08 -10.10
N ALA A 271 -22.58 13.98 -8.80
CA ALA A 271 -23.17 14.86 -7.80
C ALA A 271 -22.57 16.28 -7.80
N LEU A 272 -21.31 16.44 -8.26
CA LEU A 272 -20.63 17.73 -8.35
C LEU A 272 -20.91 18.42 -9.69
N GLY A 273 -21.31 17.66 -10.72
CA GLY A 273 -21.56 18.20 -12.06
C GLY A 273 -20.27 18.59 -12.82
N ARG A 274 -19.11 18.09 -12.39
CA ARG A 274 -17.80 18.38 -13.00
C ARG A 274 -16.84 17.20 -12.87
N ASN A 275 -15.72 17.29 -13.58
CA ASN A 275 -14.59 16.38 -13.38
C ASN A 275 -13.88 16.68 -12.05
N LEU A 276 -13.41 15.63 -11.40
CA LEU A 276 -12.45 15.75 -10.30
C LEU A 276 -11.12 16.32 -10.80
N THR A 277 -10.42 17.00 -9.90
CA THR A 277 -9.12 17.62 -10.12
C THR A 277 -8.10 17.10 -9.11
N ALA A 278 -6.80 17.36 -9.33
CA ALA A 278 -5.77 16.99 -8.36
C ALA A 278 -6.00 17.64 -6.98
N GLU A 279 -6.62 18.81 -6.95
CA GLU A 279 -7.01 19.49 -5.71
C GLU A 279 -8.05 18.68 -4.92
N ASP A 280 -9.03 18.05 -5.58
CA ASP A 280 -10.00 17.19 -4.87
C ASP A 280 -9.29 16.01 -4.19
N ILE A 281 -8.27 15.45 -4.86
CA ILE A 281 -7.42 14.36 -4.34
C ILE A 281 -6.64 14.79 -3.11
N LEU A 282 -6.02 15.97 -3.18
CA LEU A 282 -5.28 16.56 -2.08
C LEU A 282 -6.19 16.90 -0.91
N ALA A 283 -7.35 17.50 -1.18
CA ALA A 283 -8.32 17.89 -0.17
C ALA A 283 -8.89 16.67 0.56
N LEU A 284 -9.10 15.55 -0.14
CA LEU A 284 -9.48 14.30 0.51
C LEU A 284 -8.31 13.72 1.33
N THR A 285 -7.12 13.65 0.73
CA THR A 285 -5.95 13.01 1.36
C THR A 285 -5.48 13.79 2.58
N GLY A 286 -5.40 15.10 2.51
CA GLY A 286 -5.11 15.98 3.64
C GLY A 286 -6.29 16.14 4.61
N GLY A 287 -7.50 15.75 4.19
CA GLY A 287 -8.75 15.85 4.96
C GLY A 287 -8.94 14.80 6.06
N GLY A 288 -7.90 14.05 6.44
CA GLY A 288 -7.95 13.15 7.62
C GLY A 288 -8.42 13.88 8.89
N ASP A 289 -8.17 15.19 8.95
CA ASP A 289 -8.64 16.10 10.00
C ASP A 289 -10.11 16.54 9.89
N PHE A 290 -10.82 16.17 8.83
CA PHE A 290 -12.24 16.43 8.65
C PHE A 290 -13.07 15.18 8.86
N ILE A 291 -12.56 14.05 8.40
CA ILE A 291 -13.27 12.78 8.43
C ILE A 291 -13.04 12.13 9.79
N SER A 292 -14.09 12.02 10.59
CA SER A 292 -14.02 11.32 11.88
C SER A 292 -14.09 9.82 11.68
N PHE A 293 -13.00 9.11 11.98
CA PHE A 293 -12.97 7.66 12.03
C PHE A 293 -12.96 7.15 13.48
N GLY A 294 -13.76 6.12 13.75
CA GLY A 294 -13.61 5.38 14.99
C GLY A 294 -12.33 4.53 14.89
N CYS A 295 -11.48 4.53 15.90
CA CYS A 295 -10.26 3.74 15.93
C CYS A 295 -10.03 3.17 17.33
N SER A 296 -9.40 2.00 17.38
CA SER A 296 -8.88 1.41 18.61
C SER A 296 -7.61 0.63 18.28
N SER A 297 -6.59 0.76 19.10
CA SER A 297 -5.39 -0.07 18.98
C SER A 297 -4.81 -0.43 20.34
N LEU A 298 -4.09 -1.55 20.37
CA LEU A 298 -3.31 -2.01 21.51
C LEU A 298 -1.98 -2.59 21.03
N SER A 299 -0.97 -2.55 21.89
CA SER A 299 0.34 -3.12 21.61
C SER A 299 0.94 -3.83 22.81
N GLY A 300 1.98 -4.62 22.55
CA GLY A 300 2.88 -5.11 23.58
C GLY A 300 4.21 -5.57 23.03
N TRP A 301 5.18 -5.68 23.94
CA TRP A 301 6.56 -6.04 23.65
C TRP A 301 7.23 -6.61 24.91
N GLY A 302 8.49 -7.04 24.80
CA GLY A 302 9.30 -7.51 25.93
C GLY A 302 8.59 -8.61 26.72
N ASN A 303 8.43 -8.43 28.03
CA ASN A 303 7.78 -9.44 28.87
C ASN A 303 6.31 -9.70 28.49
N SER A 304 5.62 -8.77 27.82
CA SER A 304 4.27 -9.05 27.33
C SER A 304 4.30 -10.15 26.27
N THR A 305 5.27 -10.14 25.36
CA THR A 305 5.29 -11.04 24.19
C THR A 305 6.32 -12.16 24.29
N ILE A 306 7.06 -12.26 25.41
CA ILE A 306 8.14 -13.24 25.59
C ILE A 306 7.69 -14.70 25.54
N ASN A 307 6.43 -14.96 25.91
CA ASN A 307 5.86 -16.32 25.95
C ASN A 307 5.21 -16.75 24.62
N ASP A 308 5.21 -15.90 23.59
CA ASP A 308 4.74 -16.28 22.25
C ASP A 308 5.93 -16.79 21.42
N ASP A 309 5.83 -18.02 20.93
CA ASP A 309 6.91 -18.70 20.19
C ASP A 309 7.38 -17.94 18.94
N THR A 310 6.51 -17.10 18.36
CA THR A 310 6.82 -16.27 17.19
C THR A 310 7.39 -14.92 17.60
N LEU A 311 6.77 -14.24 18.58
CA LEU A 311 7.19 -12.89 18.96
C LEU A 311 8.47 -12.89 19.79
N GLN A 312 8.61 -13.79 20.76
CA GLN A 312 9.78 -13.93 21.64
C GLN A 312 10.30 -12.59 22.19
N GLY A 313 9.38 -11.73 22.63
CA GLY A 313 9.70 -10.40 23.15
C GLY A 313 9.65 -9.27 22.13
N GLY A 314 9.49 -9.56 20.83
CA GLY A 314 9.28 -8.56 19.77
C GLY A 314 7.98 -7.78 19.90
N TYR A 315 7.82 -6.74 19.09
CA TYR A 315 6.68 -5.83 19.16
C TYR A 315 5.48 -6.36 18.37
N ILE A 316 4.27 -6.18 18.91
CA ILE A 316 3.00 -6.41 18.22
C ILE A 316 2.07 -5.22 18.42
N ILE A 317 1.38 -4.81 17.36
CA ILE A 317 0.22 -3.91 17.44
C ILE A 317 -1.00 -4.55 16.76
N ALA A 318 -2.15 -4.50 17.42
CA ALA A 318 -3.44 -4.86 16.85
C ALA A 318 -4.37 -3.64 16.82
N ARG A 319 -5.09 -3.45 15.72
CA ARG A 319 -5.82 -2.21 15.45
C ARG A 319 -7.10 -2.45 14.65
N ASN A 320 -8.14 -1.69 14.97
CA ASN A 320 -9.36 -1.58 14.19
C ASN A 320 -9.57 -0.14 13.72
N VAL A 321 -10.12 -0.02 12.52
CA VAL A 321 -10.57 1.24 11.94
C VAL A 321 -12.04 1.09 11.55
N ASP A 322 -12.85 1.99 12.08
CA ASP A 322 -14.30 2.01 12.03
C ASP A 322 -14.76 3.23 11.23
N GLY A 323 -15.82 3.06 10.45
CA GLY A 323 -16.40 4.14 9.66
C GLY A 323 -17.68 3.67 8.95
N SER A 324 -18.38 4.60 8.30
CA SER A 324 -19.41 4.24 7.33
C SER A 324 -18.73 3.61 6.12
N MET A 325 -19.18 2.42 5.71
CA MET A 325 -18.61 1.68 4.59
C MET A 325 -19.02 2.26 3.22
N GLY A 326 -19.90 3.26 3.19
CA GLY A 326 -20.47 3.82 1.97
C GLY A 326 -21.54 2.92 1.34
N LEU A 327 -22.10 3.37 0.21
CA LEU A 327 -22.96 2.50 -0.61
C LEU A 327 -22.17 1.27 -1.05
N TYR A 328 -22.84 0.12 -1.18
CA TYR A 328 -22.22 -1.13 -1.65
C TYR A 328 -20.95 -1.57 -0.90
N THR A 329 -20.77 -1.10 0.34
CA THR A 329 -19.54 -1.28 1.11
C THR A 329 -18.27 -0.81 0.37
N THR A 330 -18.39 0.22 -0.47
CA THR A 330 -17.31 0.74 -1.32
C THR A 330 -16.01 0.97 -0.57
N LEU A 331 -16.06 1.53 0.65
CA LEU A 331 -14.86 1.77 1.46
C LEU A 331 -14.09 0.48 1.73
N ALA A 332 -14.82 -0.61 1.97
CA ALA A 332 -14.25 -1.92 2.26
C ALA A 332 -13.71 -2.59 0.98
N ASN A 333 -14.46 -2.53 -0.14
CA ASN A 333 -14.05 -3.09 -1.44
C ASN A 333 -12.82 -2.38 -2.04
N SER A 334 -12.62 -1.13 -1.65
CA SER A 334 -11.55 -0.27 -2.13
C SER A 334 -10.43 -0.12 -1.09
N SER A 335 -10.47 -0.85 0.02
CA SER A 335 -9.37 -0.90 1.00
C SER A 335 -8.27 -1.85 0.51
N LEU A 336 -7.00 -1.43 0.68
CA LEU A 336 -5.82 -2.16 0.22
C LEU A 336 -4.56 -1.76 0.99
N ILE A 337 -3.50 -2.54 0.82
CA ILE A 337 -2.14 -2.14 1.20
C ILE A 337 -1.53 -1.42 0.00
N ILE A 338 -0.86 -0.28 0.21
CA ILE A 338 -0.01 0.36 -0.79
C ILE A 338 1.44 0.33 -0.28
N ALA A 339 2.34 -0.26 -1.06
CA ALA A 339 3.78 -0.34 -0.80
C ALA A 339 4.50 0.66 -1.70
N PHE A 340 5.20 1.61 -1.07
CA PHE A 340 5.87 2.75 -1.70
C PHE A 340 7.38 2.55 -1.73
N SER A 341 7.99 2.72 -2.90
CA SER A 341 9.44 2.71 -3.08
C SER A 341 9.85 3.94 -3.90
N SER A 342 9.88 5.10 -3.24
CA SER A 342 10.30 6.37 -3.85
C SER A 342 11.72 6.29 -4.42
N SER A 343 11.97 7.01 -5.50
CA SER A 343 13.31 7.25 -6.03
C SER A 343 13.93 8.57 -5.56
N ASN A 344 13.22 9.36 -4.75
CA ASN A 344 13.75 10.63 -4.26
C ASN A 344 14.85 10.37 -3.20
N PRO A 345 15.96 11.12 -3.21
CA PRO A 345 16.97 11.03 -2.18
C PRO A 345 16.40 11.37 -0.79
N GLY A 346 16.73 10.56 0.21
CA GLY A 346 16.28 10.75 1.59
C GLY A 346 14.90 10.16 1.92
N ASP A 347 14.18 9.65 0.91
CA ASP A 347 12.98 8.84 1.14
C ASP A 347 13.38 7.37 1.39
N GLN A 348 12.57 6.65 2.17
CA GLN A 348 12.68 5.22 2.47
C GLN A 348 11.45 4.45 2.03
N ARG A 349 11.58 3.12 1.94
CA ARG A 349 10.44 2.25 1.64
C ARG A 349 9.49 2.19 2.82
N PHE A 350 8.20 2.19 2.53
CA PHE A 350 7.16 1.97 3.53
C PHE A 350 5.90 1.37 2.90
N PHE A 351 5.07 0.71 3.70
CA PHE A 351 3.71 0.36 3.28
C PHE A 351 2.68 1.04 4.15
N ASN A 352 1.47 1.20 3.61
CA ASN A 352 0.33 1.82 4.29
C ASN A 352 -0.95 1.04 3.98
N ILE A 353 -1.74 0.75 5.03
CA ILE A 353 -3.06 0.13 4.90
C ILE A 353 -4.12 1.22 4.79
N THR A 354 -4.54 1.49 3.56
CA THR A 354 -5.38 2.63 3.21
C THR A 354 -6.51 2.19 2.28
N MET A 355 -7.04 3.13 1.51
CA MET A 355 -8.08 2.95 0.52
C MET A 355 -7.67 3.60 -0.80
N ALA A 356 -8.29 3.18 -1.90
CA ALA A 356 -7.99 3.73 -3.22
C ALA A 356 -8.16 5.25 -3.23
N GLY A 357 -7.18 5.96 -3.81
CA GLY A 357 -7.20 7.41 -3.91
C GLY A 357 -6.76 8.19 -2.69
N VAL A 358 -6.39 7.53 -1.60
CA VAL A 358 -5.76 8.17 -0.44
C VAL A 358 -4.31 7.71 -0.36
N PHE A 359 -3.38 8.62 -0.62
CA PHE A 359 -1.95 8.33 -0.64
C PHE A 359 -1.19 8.83 0.59
N GLY A 360 -1.86 9.48 1.55
CA GLY A 360 -1.29 9.77 2.87
C GLY A 360 -1.27 8.52 3.77
N ALA A 361 -0.58 8.58 4.90
CA ALA A 361 -0.38 7.44 5.80
C ALA A 361 -1.30 7.48 7.02
N SER A 362 -1.86 6.32 7.40
CA SER A 362 -2.76 6.20 8.57
C SER A 362 -2.54 4.94 9.41
N SER A 363 -2.01 3.89 8.79
CA SER A 363 -1.62 2.64 9.44
C SER A 363 -0.48 2.09 8.60
N CYS A 364 0.76 2.35 9.00
CA CYS A 364 1.92 2.16 8.13
C CYS A 364 3.15 1.64 8.87
N LEU A 365 4.16 1.24 8.11
CA LEU A 365 5.45 0.78 8.61
C LEU A 365 6.52 1.01 7.54
N ASN A 366 7.69 1.52 7.93
CA ASN A 366 8.84 1.70 7.06
C ASN A 366 9.80 0.48 7.09
N GLU A 367 10.87 0.55 6.29
CA GLU A 367 11.85 -0.53 6.17
C GLU A 367 12.70 -0.78 7.42
N HIS A 368 12.68 0.15 8.37
CA HIS A 368 13.31 0.01 9.68
C HIS A 368 12.36 -0.54 10.75
N GLY A 369 11.11 -0.87 10.39
CA GLY A 369 10.12 -1.35 11.34
C GLY A 369 9.52 -0.23 12.22
N VAL A 370 9.78 1.03 11.92
CA VAL A 370 9.10 2.16 12.56
C VAL A 370 7.75 2.36 11.89
N GLY A 371 6.73 2.75 12.63
CA GLY A 371 5.42 3.01 12.07
C GLY A 371 4.46 3.72 13.02
N LEU A 372 3.28 4.01 12.48
CA LEU A 372 2.21 4.66 13.22
C LEU A 372 0.83 4.11 12.86
N GLY A 373 -0.08 4.18 13.83
CA GLY A 373 -1.51 3.95 13.66
C GLY A 373 -2.29 5.12 14.25
N GLN A 374 -2.94 5.89 13.39
CA GLN A 374 -3.58 7.16 13.75
C GLN A 374 -5.01 6.99 14.28
N ASN A 375 -5.35 7.50 15.46
CA ASN A 375 -6.74 7.59 15.90
C ASN A 375 -7.20 9.05 15.91
N THR A 376 -8.41 9.31 15.42
CA THR A 376 -9.03 10.63 15.53
C THR A 376 -9.33 10.92 17.01
N GLY A 377 -8.69 11.92 17.61
CA GLY A 377 -8.96 12.34 18.99
C GLY A 377 -10.29 13.09 19.13
N ASN A 378 -10.69 13.37 20.38
CA ASN A 378 -12.02 13.91 20.71
C ASN A 378 -12.07 15.42 20.97
N HIS A 379 -10.98 16.16 20.73
CA HIS A 379 -10.90 17.61 20.94
C HIS A 379 -10.61 18.33 19.62
N PRO A 380 -11.65 18.64 18.81
CA PRO A 380 -11.48 19.51 17.65
C PRO A 380 -11.31 20.96 18.12
N ASP A 381 -10.33 21.68 17.57
CA ASP A 381 -10.33 23.14 17.66
C ASP A 381 -10.00 23.76 16.29
N THR A 382 -10.99 24.43 15.71
CA THR A 382 -10.92 25.02 14.37
C THR A 382 -10.78 26.53 14.40
N ASN A 383 -10.83 27.15 15.59
CA ASN A 383 -11.04 28.59 15.70
C ASN A 383 -9.77 29.42 15.51
N THR A 384 -8.59 28.80 15.59
CA THR A 384 -7.31 29.52 15.69
C THR A 384 -6.27 29.14 14.62
N ILE A 385 -6.65 28.37 13.60
CA ILE A 385 -5.73 27.87 12.59
C ILE A 385 -5.26 29.00 11.65
N PRO A 386 -3.95 29.31 11.56
CA PRO A 386 -3.43 30.29 10.63
C PRO A 386 -3.68 29.91 9.14
N PRO A 387 -3.69 30.88 8.22
CA PRO A 387 -3.67 30.57 6.78
C PRO A 387 -2.39 29.79 6.39
N ASN A 388 -2.51 28.85 5.46
CA ASN A 388 -1.40 28.07 4.89
C ASN A 388 -0.48 27.38 5.92
N SER A 389 -1.04 26.90 7.04
CA SER A 389 -0.26 26.24 8.10
C SER A 389 -0.54 24.75 8.23
N LEU A 390 -1.65 24.24 7.69
CA LEU A 390 -2.01 22.83 7.77
C LEU A 390 -1.39 22.02 6.63
N LEU A 391 -0.73 20.92 6.95
CA LEU A 391 -0.40 19.90 5.96
C LEU A 391 -1.52 18.85 5.83
N GLY A 392 -2.26 18.62 6.91
CA GLY A 392 -3.22 17.53 7.03
C GLY A 392 -2.59 16.28 7.66
N ASP A 393 -3.39 15.60 8.48
CA ASP A 393 -2.91 14.50 9.30
C ASP A 393 -2.31 13.34 8.48
N TYR A 394 -2.98 12.86 7.42
CA TYR A 394 -2.43 11.76 6.62
C TYR A 394 -1.19 12.15 5.81
N LEU A 395 -1.10 13.40 5.35
CA LEU A 395 0.07 13.87 4.59
C LEU A 395 1.27 14.09 5.51
N SER A 396 1.06 14.66 6.70
CA SER A 396 2.11 14.78 7.71
C SER A 396 2.58 13.42 8.23
N SER A 397 1.66 12.48 8.45
CA SER A 397 1.99 11.08 8.78
C SER A 397 2.76 10.40 7.65
N ARG A 398 2.49 10.73 6.39
CA ARG A 398 3.30 10.23 5.27
C ARG A 398 4.70 10.81 5.27
N LEU A 399 4.87 12.12 5.50
CA LEU A 399 6.21 12.70 5.61
C LEU A 399 7.02 12.05 6.74
N ALA A 400 6.38 11.81 7.89
CA ALA A 400 7.00 11.20 9.05
C ALA A 400 7.52 9.77 8.80
N ILE A 401 6.83 8.99 7.98
CA ILE A 401 7.22 7.59 7.71
C ILE A 401 8.12 7.45 6.48
N GLU A 402 8.02 8.38 5.53
CA GLU A 402 8.71 8.30 4.24
C GLU A 402 10.13 8.86 4.31
N LEU A 403 10.45 9.77 5.24
CA LEU A 403 11.79 10.34 5.37
C LEU A 403 12.70 9.49 6.27
N ILE A 404 13.96 9.34 5.86
CA ILE A 404 15.01 8.72 6.67
C ILE A 404 15.46 9.71 7.75
N ASP A 405 15.40 9.31 9.02
CA ASP A 405 16.01 10.04 10.16
C ASP A 405 15.71 11.56 10.15
N PRO A 406 14.43 11.97 10.06
CA PRO A 406 14.06 13.38 9.97
C PRO A 406 14.53 14.24 11.15
N ASP A 407 14.79 13.67 12.33
CA ASP A 407 15.35 14.41 13.46
C ASP A 407 16.90 14.51 13.44
N GLY A 408 17.54 13.73 12.56
CA GLY A 408 18.98 13.74 12.32
C GLY A 408 19.82 13.17 13.45
N ASN A 409 19.24 12.36 14.34
CA ASN A 409 19.93 11.78 15.49
C ASN A 409 20.70 10.49 15.10
N GLY A 410 20.45 9.94 13.91
CA GLY A 410 21.10 8.75 13.37
C GLY A 410 20.44 7.41 13.74
N VAL A 411 19.25 7.44 14.35
CA VAL A 411 18.46 6.31 14.80
C VAL A 411 17.06 6.44 14.23
N ASN A 412 16.63 5.44 13.46
CA ASN A 412 15.30 5.44 12.87
C ASN A 412 14.29 4.92 13.90
N ASP A 413 13.56 5.79 14.61
CA ASP A 413 12.70 5.40 15.73
C ASP A 413 11.41 6.22 15.85
N ILE A 414 10.66 6.07 16.95
CA ILE A 414 9.39 6.78 17.13
C ILE A 414 9.56 8.31 17.27
N TYR A 415 10.75 8.80 17.63
CA TYR A 415 11.05 10.22 17.78
C TYR A 415 11.20 10.93 16.43
N ASP A 416 11.55 10.20 15.38
CA ASP A 416 11.47 10.70 14.00
C ASP A 416 10.05 11.11 13.63
N ILE A 417 9.09 10.26 13.99
CA ILE A 417 7.68 10.54 13.74
C ILE A 417 7.23 11.73 14.59
N ASP A 418 7.56 11.74 15.88
CA ASP A 418 7.24 12.85 16.77
C ASP A 418 7.76 14.19 16.25
N SER A 419 9.08 14.27 15.98
CA SER A 419 9.76 15.44 15.42
C SER A 419 9.07 15.96 14.16
N MET A 420 8.66 15.07 13.25
CA MET A 420 7.92 15.47 12.06
C MET A 420 6.50 15.95 12.36
N LYS A 421 5.81 15.33 13.31
CA LYS A 421 4.40 15.62 13.61
C LYS A 421 4.21 16.92 14.41
N ILE A 422 5.09 17.21 15.38
CA ILE A 422 5.03 18.44 16.20
C ILE A 422 5.32 19.71 15.39
N ASN A 423 6.02 19.57 14.26
CA ASN A 423 6.32 20.68 13.35
C ASN A 423 5.22 20.91 12.29
N ASN A 424 4.08 20.23 12.40
CA ASN A 424 2.93 20.39 11.53
C ASN A 424 1.68 20.68 12.35
N GLU A 425 0.83 21.60 11.86
CA GLU A 425 -0.42 21.94 12.51
C GLU A 425 -1.51 20.87 12.24
N HIS A 426 -2.35 20.60 13.23
CA HIS A 426 -3.47 19.63 13.16
C HIS A 426 -4.77 20.28 13.65
N ILE A 427 -5.88 20.07 12.95
CA ILE A 427 -7.17 20.73 13.26
C ILE A 427 -7.82 20.17 14.53
N ARG A 428 -7.64 18.87 14.73
CA ARG A 428 -8.24 18.13 15.83
C ARG A 428 -7.15 17.43 16.60
N SER A 429 -7.45 17.06 17.85
CA SER A 429 -6.60 16.11 18.53
C SER A 429 -6.52 14.82 17.72
N ASN A 430 -5.32 14.27 17.64
CA ASN A 430 -5.00 12.99 17.04
C ASN A 430 -4.25 12.18 18.08
N ASP A 431 -4.74 10.97 18.36
CA ASP A 431 -4.08 10.02 19.27
C ASP A 431 -3.36 8.96 18.42
N ILE A 432 -2.07 9.19 18.15
CA ILE A 432 -1.29 8.42 17.19
C ILE A 432 -0.48 7.36 17.93
N HIS A 433 -0.78 6.08 17.68
CA HIS A 433 -0.03 4.97 18.23
C HIS A 433 1.29 4.80 17.45
N LEU A 434 2.40 5.20 18.05
CA LEU A 434 3.74 5.07 17.51
C LEU A 434 4.33 3.71 17.90
N TYR A 435 5.11 3.12 17.00
CA TYR A 435 5.80 1.87 17.27
C TYR A 435 7.10 1.75 16.46
N SER A 436 8.09 1.11 17.05
CA SER A 436 9.35 0.71 16.42
C SER A 436 9.72 -0.71 16.88
N PRO A 437 10.77 -1.33 16.32
CA PRO A 437 11.28 -2.58 16.85
C PRO A 437 11.60 -2.47 18.35
N TYR A 438 11.34 -3.52 19.12
CA TYR A 438 11.90 -3.61 20.48
C TYR A 438 13.26 -4.31 20.44
N ASP A 439 14.32 -3.53 20.51
CA ASP A 439 15.70 -3.99 20.53
C ASP A 439 16.61 -3.02 21.32
N GLY A 440 17.93 -3.25 21.33
CA GLY A 440 18.87 -2.41 22.07
C GLY A 440 19.08 -0.99 21.51
N ALA A 441 18.63 -0.72 20.28
CA ALA A 441 18.69 0.61 19.66
C ALA A 441 17.42 1.44 19.95
N HIS A 442 16.31 0.79 20.30
CA HIS A 442 15.01 1.41 20.52
C HIS A 442 14.51 1.18 21.96
N PRO A 443 15.01 1.97 22.94
CA PRO A 443 14.66 1.76 24.35
C PRO A 443 13.17 2.01 24.64
N ASP A 444 12.53 2.89 23.86
CA ASP A 444 11.10 3.21 23.93
C ASP A 444 10.42 2.75 22.64
N PRO A 445 10.08 1.44 22.50
CA PRO A 445 9.61 0.90 21.23
C PRO A 445 8.16 1.30 20.88
N GLY A 446 7.50 2.05 21.74
CA GLY A 446 6.11 2.46 21.55
C GLY A 446 5.68 3.60 22.46
N ALA A 447 4.89 4.50 21.91
CA ALA A 447 4.28 5.62 22.60
C ALA A 447 2.94 5.99 21.94
N ILE A 448 2.13 6.79 22.60
CA ILE A 448 0.97 7.44 22.00
C ILE A 448 1.25 8.94 21.93
N LEU A 449 1.39 9.48 20.71
CA LEU A 449 1.46 10.91 20.49
C LEU A 449 0.03 11.46 20.49
N GLU A 450 -0.30 12.25 21.50
CA GLU A 450 -1.56 12.98 21.60
C GLU A 450 -1.26 14.42 21.21
N ILE A 451 -1.79 14.89 20.08
CA ILE A 451 -1.39 16.17 19.47
C ILE A 451 -2.57 16.90 18.82
N ASN A 452 -2.61 18.23 18.94
CA ASN A 452 -3.38 19.14 18.10
C ASN A 452 -2.55 20.40 17.76
N HIS A 453 -3.15 21.45 17.17
CA HIS A 453 -2.44 22.71 16.86
C HIS A 453 -2.13 23.60 18.08
N LEU A 454 -2.55 23.23 19.29
CA LEU A 454 -2.28 24.01 20.50
C LEU A 454 -1.17 23.40 21.36
N ALA A 455 -1.10 22.07 21.39
CA ALA A 455 -0.17 21.33 22.23
C ALA A 455 -0.03 19.87 21.77
N ASP A 456 1.04 19.26 22.24
CA ASP A 456 1.40 17.86 22.02
C ASP A 456 1.91 17.22 23.33
N THR A 457 1.84 15.89 23.39
CA THR A 457 2.49 15.10 24.45
C THR A 457 2.72 13.65 24.00
N LEU A 458 3.78 13.03 24.53
CA LEU A 458 4.06 11.61 24.37
C LEU A 458 3.62 10.82 25.60
N ARG A 459 2.67 9.90 25.41
CA ARG A 459 2.18 8.98 26.44
C ARG A 459 2.83 7.61 26.31
N TYR A 460 3.82 7.36 27.16
CA TYR A 460 4.49 6.07 27.36
C TYR A 460 3.78 5.14 28.35
N ALA A 461 4.29 3.91 28.49
CA ALA A 461 3.78 2.93 29.45
C ALA A 461 3.90 3.39 30.91
N ILE A 462 4.85 4.27 31.24
CA ILE A 462 4.94 4.90 32.57
C ILE A 462 3.72 5.75 32.93
N HIS A 463 2.94 6.18 31.93
CA HIS A 463 1.70 6.94 32.08
C HIS A 463 0.46 6.06 32.12
N ASN A 464 0.60 4.73 32.16
CA ASN A 464 -0.54 3.81 32.24
C ASN A 464 -1.34 3.87 33.55
N TYR A 465 -0.95 4.74 34.50
CA TYR A 465 -1.73 5.03 35.70
C TYR A 465 -2.98 5.88 35.43
N ILE A 466 -3.13 6.45 34.23
CA ILE A 466 -4.28 7.30 33.86
C ILE A 466 -5.53 6.44 33.64
N GLU A 467 -6.61 6.75 34.37
CA GLU A 467 -7.86 5.99 34.40
C GLU A 467 -8.54 5.80 33.02
N PRO A 468 -8.94 4.59 32.63
CA PRO A 468 -8.72 3.31 33.32
C PRO A 468 -7.26 2.84 33.24
N PRO A 469 -6.61 2.42 34.35
CA PRO A 469 -5.20 2.11 34.34
C PRO A 469 -4.91 0.79 33.62
N ILE A 470 -3.69 0.69 33.06
CA ILE A 470 -3.12 -0.56 32.54
C ILE A 470 -1.93 -0.94 33.45
N TYR A 471 -2.04 -2.00 34.22
CA TYR A 471 -1.05 -2.43 35.22
C TYR A 471 0.12 -3.21 34.60
N SER A 472 0.65 -2.70 33.49
CA SER A 472 1.78 -3.28 32.75
C SER A 472 2.66 -2.16 32.20
N SER A 473 3.98 -2.35 32.30
CA SER A 473 4.97 -1.51 31.64
C SER A 473 5.29 -1.96 30.21
N TRP A 474 4.60 -3.00 29.73
CA TRP A 474 4.90 -3.72 28.48
C TRP A 474 3.76 -3.65 27.46
N ASN A 475 2.77 -2.79 27.71
CA ASN A 475 1.58 -2.64 26.89
C ASN A 475 1.15 -1.19 26.79
N LEU A 476 0.61 -0.82 25.63
CA LEU A 476 -0.10 0.44 25.43
C LEU A 476 -1.44 0.17 24.76
N ALA A 477 -2.36 1.11 24.95
CA ALA A 477 -3.64 1.15 24.26
C ALA A 477 -4.02 2.59 23.94
N VAL A 478 -4.80 2.75 22.89
CA VAL A 478 -5.36 4.05 22.50
C VAL A 478 -6.68 3.86 21.74
N THR A 479 -7.62 4.77 21.97
CA THR A 479 -8.90 4.85 21.24
C THR A 479 -9.02 6.24 20.62
N ASN A 480 -10.22 6.81 20.50
CA ASN A 480 -10.42 8.16 19.97
C ASN A 480 -10.48 9.23 21.07
N HIS A 481 -9.70 9.05 22.14
CA HIS A 481 -9.81 9.92 23.31
C HIS A 481 -8.43 10.15 23.89
N ASP A 482 -8.08 11.43 24.01
CA ASP A 482 -6.90 11.91 24.72
C ASP A 482 -6.92 11.40 26.17
N ARG A 483 -5.74 11.22 26.75
CA ARG A 483 -5.58 10.75 28.13
C ARG A 483 -4.56 11.55 28.92
N LEU A 484 -3.49 11.96 28.26
CA LEU A 484 -2.42 12.76 28.84
C LEU A 484 -2.53 14.23 28.41
N LEU A 485 -2.85 14.51 27.14
CA LEU A 485 -2.97 15.89 26.63
C LEU A 485 -4.14 16.63 27.28
N TYR A 486 -5.26 15.93 27.41
CA TYR A 486 -6.49 16.42 28.04
C TYR A 486 -6.96 15.43 29.12
N PRO A 487 -7.78 15.90 30.09
CA PRO A 487 -8.37 15.01 31.09
C PRO A 487 -9.09 13.82 30.42
N PRO A 488 -8.83 12.58 30.88
CA PRO A 488 -9.39 11.39 30.24
C PRO A 488 -10.91 11.38 30.36
N VAL A 489 -11.59 11.02 29.27
CA VAL A 489 -13.03 10.76 29.26
C VAL A 489 -13.33 9.26 29.24
N TYR A 490 -14.50 8.88 29.76
CA TYR A 490 -14.92 7.49 29.77
C TYR A 490 -15.03 6.95 28.34
N CYS A 491 -14.33 5.85 28.06
CA CYS A 491 -14.42 5.13 26.79
C CYS A 491 -14.56 3.63 27.06
N GLN A 492 -15.71 3.07 26.72
CA GLN A 492 -15.98 1.64 26.94
C GLN A 492 -14.99 0.73 26.19
N ARG A 493 -14.55 1.10 24.98
CA ARG A 493 -13.55 0.32 24.23
C ARG A 493 -12.21 0.31 24.93
N TYR A 494 -11.73 1.47 25.39
CA TYR A 494 -10.49 1.56 26.13
C TYR A 494 -10.57 0.74 27.43
N GLN A 495 -11.66 0.88 28.20
CA GLN A 495 -11.90 0.10 29.41
C GLN A 495 -11.79 -1.41 29.16
N ARG A 496 -12.43 -1.93 28.10
CA ARG A 496 -12.35 -3.36 27.76
C ARG A 496 -10.94 -3.82 27.40
N ILE A 497 -10.16 -2.99 26.70
CA ILE A 497 -8.75 -3.28 26.42
C ILE A 497 -7.97 -3.33 27.73
N ALA A 498 -8.11 -2.29 28.57
CA ALA A 498 -7.42 -2.20 29.85
C ALA A 498 -7.77 -3.36 30.79
N ASP A 499 -9.05 -3.69 30.95
CA ASP A 499 -9.51 -4.84 31.73
C ASP A 499 -8.90 -6.15 31.23
N SER A 500 -8.86 -6.34 29.91
CA SER A 500 -8.26 -7.55 29.34
C SER A 500 -6.75 -7.62 29.60
N LEU A 501 -6.02 -6.50 29.46
CA LEU A 501 -4.58 -6.45 29.72
C LEU A 501 -4.26 -6.58 31.22
N ASN A 502 -5.13 -6.08 32.10
CA ASN A 502 -4.97 -6.21 33.55
C ASN A 502 -5.27 -7.63 34.04
N ALA A 503 -6.18 -8.33 33.38
CA ALA A 503 -6.44 -9.75 33.66
C ALA A 503 -5.24 -10.64 33.25
N ASP A 504 -4.55 -10.27 32.17
CA ASP A 504 -3.33 -10.92 31.69
C ASP A 504 -2.60 -9.97 30.74
N TYR A 505 -1.39 -9.54 31.08
CA TYR A 505 -0.66 -8.59 30.25
C TYR A 505 0.12 -9.28 29.13
N HIS A 506 0.23 -10.61 29.13
CA HIS A 506 0.95 -11.31 28.08
C HIS A 506 0.17 -11.28 26.76
N LEU A 507 0.82 -10.99 25.65
CA LEU A 507 0.22 -10.98 24.32
C LEU A 507 0.88 -12.04 23.44
N SER A 508 0.07 -12.99 23.00
CA SER A 508 0.31 -13.72 21.76
C SER A 508 -0.36 -13.02 20.59
N ILE A 509 0.04 -13.36 19.36
CA ILE A 509 -0.62 -12.86 18.13
C ILE A 509 -2.14 -13.12 18.21
N ARG A 510 -2.51 -14.34 18.61
CA ARG A 510 -3.93 -14.74 18.76
C ARG A 510 -4.64 -13.93 19.83
N ARG A 511 -3.98 -13.62 20.96
CA ARG A 511 -4.59 -12.85 22.04
C ARG A 511 -4.78 -11.38 21.66
N ALA A 512 -3.79 -10.76 21.03
CA ALA A 512 -3.92 -9.39 20.52
C ALA A 512 -5.10 -9.25 19.54
N ILE A 513 -5.27 -10.21 18.61
CA ILE A 513 -6.43 -10.27 17.71
C ILE A 513 -7.74 -10.40 18.49
N ARG A 514 -7.81 -11.25 19.52
CA ARG A 514 -9.05 -11.41 20.33
C ARG A 514 -9.44 -10.14 21.07
N ILE A 515 -8.46 -9.42 21.64
CA ILE A 515 -8.72 -8.15 22.32
C ILE A 515 -9.19 -7.09 21.30
N ALA A 516 -8.51 -6.97 20.17
CA ALA A 516 -8.96 -6.06 19.11
C ALA A 516 -10.39 -6.42 18.66
N ASN A 517 -10.70 -7.70 18.45
CA ASN A 517 -12.04 -8.14 18.06
C ASN A 517 -13.12 -7.83 19.12
N SER A 518 -12.81 -7.82 20.42
CA SER A 518 -13.80 -7.56 21.48
C SER A 518 -14.24 -6.08 21.59
N VAL A 519 -13.49 -5.20 20.94
CA VAL A 519 -13.76 -3.75 20.86
C VAL A 519 -14.04 -3.28 19.43
N ALA A 520 -14.12 -4.21 18.47
CA ALA A 520 -14.54 -3.94 17.12
C ALA A 520 -16.04 -3.61 17.06
N VAL A 521 -16.43 -2.88 16.02
CA VAL A 521 -17.82 -2.53 15.74
C VAL A 521 -18.36 -3.49 14.69
N ASP A 522 -19.43 -4.20 15.02
CA ASP A 522 -20.17 -5.03 14.06
C ASP A 522 -20.80 -4.17 12.96
N TYR A 523 -21.11 -4.81 11.83
CA TYR A 523 -21.76 -4.10 10.73
C TYR A 523 -23.19 -3.72 11.11
N ILE A 524 -23.52 -2.44 10.93
CA ILE A 524 -24.85 -1.86 11.19
C ILE A 524 -25.52 -1.57 9.85
N PRO A 525 -26.49 -2.40 9.40
CA PRO A 525 -27.07 -2.25 8.06
C PRO A 525 -27.74 -0.90 7.77
N THR A 526 -28.32 -0.26 8.79
CA THR A 526 -29.05 1.00 8.64
C THR A 526 -28.13 2.19 8.37
N THR A 527 -26.91 2.18 8.91
CA THR A 527 -25.96 3.31 8.76
C THR A 527 -24.76 2.95 7.88
N GLY A 528 -24.62 1.66 7.53
CA GLY A 528 -23.43 1.11 6.90
C GLY A 528 -22.18 1.20 7.77
N GLN A 529 -22.30 1.50 9.07
CA GLN A 529 -21.15 1.63 9.97
C GLN A 529 -20.60 0.26 10.38
N GLY A 530 -19.31 0.21 10.66
CA GLY A 530 -18.66 -0.93 11.29
C GLY A 530 -17.14 -0.86 11.16
N THR A 531 -16.44 -1.81 11.77
CA THR A 531 -15.00 -1.97 11.56
C THR A 531 -14.76 -2.43 10.12
N TYR A 532 -14.21 -1.55 9.28
CA TYR A 532 -13.95 -1.83 7.87
C TYR A 532 -12.51 -2.26 7.59
N LYS A 533 -11.57 -1.95 8.50
CA LYS A 533 -10.21 -2.51 8.53
C LYS A 533 -9.92 -3.09 9.92
N SER A 534 -9.38 -4.29 9.97
CA SER A 534 -8.83 -4.87 11.19
C SER A 534 -7.46 -5.45 10.88
N LEU A 535 -6.43 -5.02 11.58
CA LEU A 535 -5.04 -5.32 11.24
C LEU A 535 -4.20 -5.68 12.47
N VAL A 536 -3.14 -6.43 12.20
CA VAL A 536 -2.06 -6.72 13.14
C VAL A 536 -0.76 -6.44 12.39
N ILE A 537 0.09 -5.56 12.93
CA ILE A 537 1.41 -5.28 12.39
C ILE A 537 2.43 -5.80 13.38
N LEU A 538 3.46 -6.44 12.85
CA LEU A 538 4.56 -6.97 13.62
C LEU A 538 5.87 -6.34 13.12
N PRO A 539 6.32 -5.23 13.76
CA PRO A 539 7.54 -4.52 13.40
C PRO A 539 8.81 -5.37 13.45
N ASN A 540 8.92 -6.22 14.47
CA ASN A 540 10.04 -7.12 14.64
C ASN A 540 9.62 -8.35 15.45
N ILE A 541 10.52 -9.35 15.48
CA ILE A 541 10.45 -10.50 16.36
C ILE A 541 11.80 -10.70 17.05
N GLY A 542 11.80 -11.47 18.15
CA GLY A 542 13.03 -11.75 18.91
C GLY A 542 14.12 -12.48 18.11
N VAL A 543 13.78 -13.09 16.97
CA VAL A 543 14.72 -13.79 16.08
C VAL A 543 14.58 -13.25 14.67
N GLU A 544 15.66 -12.70 14.11
CA GLU A 544 15.69 -12.22 12.73
C GLU A 544 15.12 -13.27 11.75
N HIS A 545 14.16 -12.85 10.93
CA HIS A 545 13.51 -13.71 9.96
C HIS A 545 13.28 -12.93 8.67
N PRO A 546 13.62 -13.51 7.50
CA PRO A 546 13.67 -12.78 6.24
C PRO A 546 12.34 -12.15 5.84
N ASP A 547 11.22 -12.76 6.24
CA ASP A 547 9.87 -12.27 5.92
C ASP A 547 9.32 -11.18 6.86
N TRP A 548 10.16 -10.60 7.72
CA TRP A 548 9.75 -9.57 8.67
C TRP A 548 10.34 -8.22 8.27
N PRO A 549 9.63 -7.12 8.56
CA PRO A 549 8.33 -7.05 9.24
C PRO A 549 7.16 -7.64 8.44
N CYS A 550 6.05 -7.94 9.12
CA CYS A 550 4.85 -8.48 8.46
C CYS A 550 3.55 -7.86 8.97
N VAL A 551 2.50 -7.95 8.15
CA VAL A 551 1.17 -7.43 8.46
C VAL A 551 0.08 -8.45 8.13
N GLY A 552 -0.81 -8.69 9.09
CA GLY A 552 -2.05 -9.42 8.90
C GLY A 552 -3.22 -8.47 8.80
N VAL A 553 -3.93 -8.44 7.68
CA VAL A 553 -5.07 -7.53 7.46
C VAL A 553 -6.33 -8.27 7.04
N SER A 554 -7.47 -7.78 7.53
CA SER A 554 -8.78 -8.13 7.02
C SER A 554 -9.58 -6.86 6.75
N TYR A 555 -10.43 -6.94 5.72
CA TYR A 555 -11.35 -5.88 5.32
C TYR A 555 -12.78 -6.32 5.55
N ALA A 556 -13.70 -5.39 5.78
CA ALA A 556 -15.12 -5.73 5.77
C ALA A 556 -15.52 -6.22 4.38
N ARG A 557 -16.51 -7.11 4.34
CA ARG A 557 -16.97 -7.72 3.09
C ARG A 557 -18.37 -8.23 3.31
N ARG A 558 -19.26 -8.07 2.33
CA ARG A 558 -20.61 -8.68 2.36
C ARG A 558 -21.40 -8.34 3.62
N PHE A 559 -21.44 -7.07 3.98
CA PHE A 559 -22.16 -6.60 5.18
C PHE A 559 -21.70 -7.27 6.48
N ARG A 560 -20.43 -7.71 6.52
CA ARG A 560 -19.77 -8.26 7.70
C ARG A 560 -18.54 -7.44 8.00
N ALA A 561 -18.38 -7.07 9.27
CA ALA A 561 -17.24 -6.30 9.74
C ALA A 561 -15.92 -7.06 9.56
N ALA A 562 -14.84 -6.32 9.36
CA ALA A 562 -13.50 -6.83 9.05
C ALA A 562 -12.96 -7.79 10.10
N HIS A 563 -13.28 -7.57 11.37
CA HIS A 563 -12.82 -8.40 12.49
C HIS A 563 -13.39 -9.83 12.45
N THR A 564 -14.50 -10.04 11.72
CA THR A 564 -15.12 -11.37 11.51
C THR A 564 -14.52 -12.13 10.32
N GLN A 565 -13.69 -11.47 9.52
CA GLN A 565 -13.03 -12.04 8.35
C GLN A 565 -11.65 -12.59 8.72
N LYS A 566 -11.22 -13.63 8.01
CA LYS A 566 -9.86 -14.17 8.16
C LYS A 566 -8.84 -13.11 7.71
N LYS A 567 -7.80 -12.91 8.50
CA LYS A 567 -6.67 -12.05 8.12
C LYS A 567 -5.82 -12.73 7.05
N VAL A 568 -5.44 -11.97 6.04
CA VAL A 568 -4.43 -12.34 5.05
C VAL A 568 -3.12 -11.69 5.49
N TRP A 569 -2.06 -12.48 5.49
CA TRP A 569 -0.73 -12.06 5.96
C TRP A 569 0.15 -11.72 4.78
N TYR A 570 0.91 -10.63 4.90
CA TYR A 570 1.87 -10.15 3.92
C TYR A 570 3.21 -9.94 4.61
N SER A 571 4.28 -10.47 4.02
CA SER A 571 5.65 -10.17 4.45
C SER A 571 6.17 -8.90 3.79
N TRP A 572 7.19 -8.29 4.39
CA TRP A 572 7.90 -7.18 3.76
C TRP A 572 8.40 -7.53 2.36
N ASN A 573 9.10 -8.67 2.22
CA ASN A 573 9.59 -9.13 0.93
C ASN A 573 8.48 -9.28 -0.10
N GLU A 574 7.33 -9.83 0.28
CA GLU A 574 6.20 -9.97 -0.65
C GLU A 574 5.67 -8.60 -1.11
N LEU A 575 5.57 -7.63 -0.21
CA LEU A 575 5.09 -6.28 -0.54
C LEU A 575 6.05 -5.53 -1.48
N PHE A 576 7.34 -5.84 -1.45
CA PHE A 576 8.36 -5.18 -2.27
C PHE A 576 8.97 -6.08 -3.35
N ASP A 577 8.47 -7.31 -3.53
CA ASP A 577 9.02 -8.26 -4.49
C ASP A 577 8.87 -7.77 -5.93
N GLY A 578 9.91 -7.98 -6.72
CA GLY A 578 9.99 -7.57 -8.12
C GLY A 578 10.08 -6.05 -8.35
N ILE A 579 10.18 -5.23 -7.30
CA ILE A 579 10.56 -3.82 -7.44
C ILE A 579 12.08 -3.80 -7.56
N SER A 580 12.59 -3.40 -8.73
CA SER A 580 14.04 -3.33 -8.95
C SER A 580 14.63 -2.34 -7.96
N ASP A 581 15.43 -2.85 -7.02
CA ASP A 581 16.19 -2.00 -6.11
C ASP A 581 17.02 -1.00 -6.93
N VAL A 582 16.83 0.30 -6.69
CA VAL A 582 17.99 1.18 -6.67
C VAL A 582 18.76 0.74 -5.43
N LYS A 583 19.61 -0.29 -5.57
CA LYS A 583 20.52 -0.64 -4.47
C LYS A 583 21.47 0.52 -4.34
N GLU A 584 21.18 1.43 -3.42
CA GLU A 584 22.25 2.19 -2.83
C GLU A 584 23.18 1.12 -2.23
N VAL A 585 24.35 0.97 -2.83
CA VAL A 585 25.36 0.07 -2.27
C VAL A 585 25.78 0.76 -0.97
N VAL A 586 25.09 0.44 0.12
CA VAL A 586 25.53 0.75 1.47
C VAL A 586 26.80 -0.07 1.65
N VAL A 587 27.91 0.52 1.22
CA VAL A 587 29.23 0.00 1.51
C VAL A 587 29.30 -0.02 3.02
N ARG A 588 29.31 -1.22 3.62
CA ARG A 588 29.42 -1.43 5.07
C ARG A 588 30.27 -0.33 5.68
N PRO A 589 29.86 0.31 6.79
CA PRO A 589 30.66 1.33 7.44
C PRO A 589 32.08 0.77 7.57
N VAL A 590 33.01 1.40 6.83
CA VAL A 590 34.40 0.98 6.82
C VAL A 590 34.82 1.05 8.27
N ARG A 591 35.11 -0.11 8.89
CA ARG A 591 35.61 -0.18 10.27
C ARG A 591 36.61 0.94 10.43
N ASN A 592 36.30 1.86 11.34
CA ASN A 592 37.01 3.11 11.57
C ASN A 592 38.45 2.80 12.02
N ARG A 593 39.30 2.41 11.07
CA ARG A 593 40.75 2.43 11.21
C ARG A 593 41.11 3.87 10.88
N SER A 594 41.44 4.63 11.92
CA SER A 594 41.92 6.00 11.93
C SER A 594 42.91 6.35 10.81
N ARG A 595 42.40 6.51 9.58
CA ARG A 595 43.12 7.15 8.50
C ARG A 595 42.56 8.56 8.40
N ALA A 596 43.25 9.49 9.04
CA ALA A 596 42.98 10.91 8.89
C ALA A 596 42.92 11.26 7.40
N ALA A 597 41.97 12.13 7.03
CA ALA A 597 41.87 12.59 5.66
C ALA A 597 43.16 13.31 5.26
N THR A 598 43.67 13.05 4.06
CA THR A 598 44.82 13.77 3.52
C THR A 598 44.33 15.06 2.88
N ILE A 599 44.69 16.22 3.44
CA ILE A 599 44.38 17.51 2.85
C ILE A 599 45.48 17.89 1.85
N VAL A 600 45.12 18.20 0.62
CA VAL A 600 46.07 18.54 -0.45
C VAL A 600 45.71 19.89 -1.09
N ALA A 601 46.74 20.69 -1.34
CA ALA A 601 46.69 21.85 -2.23
C ALA A 601 47.58 21.55 -3.45
N GLY A 602 47.05 21.71 -4.66
CA GLY A 602 47.74 21.30 -5.91
C GLY A 602 47.48 19.84 -6.35
N PRO A 603 48.09 19.38 -7.46
CA PRO A 603 47.80 18.07 -8.03
C PRO A 603 48.03 16.91 -7.06
N LEU A 604 47.14 15.93 -7.10
CA LEU A 604 47.23 14.67 -6.36
C LEU A 604 48.48 13.90 -6.75
N ARG A 605 49.39 13.72 -5.78
CA ARG A 605 50.56 12.86 -5.93
C ARG A 605 50.27 11.52 -5.29
N LEU A 606 49.93 10.54 -6.12
CA LEU A 606 49.67 9.16 -5.68
C LEU A 606 50.94 8.32 -5.83
N SER A 607 51.37 7.66 -4.76
CA SER A 607 52.57 6.81 -4.75
C SER A 607 52.32 5.39 -5.28
N TYR A 608 51.12 5.12 -5.81
CA TYR A 608 50.73 3.81 -6.31
C TYR A 608 51.22 3.64 -7.76
N LYS A 609 52.04 2.60 -7.99
CA LYS A 609 52.66 2.40 -9.30
C LYS A 609 51.64 2.03 -10.39
N GLU A 610 50.60 1.26 -10.09
CA GLU A 610 49.48 0.93 -11.00
C GLU A 610 48.23 0.53 -10.20
N GLY A 611 47.05 0.58 -10.83
CA GLY A 611 45.81 -0.05 -10.30
C GLY A 611 44.97 0.76 -9.32
N TYR A 612 44.99 2.11 -9.41
CA TYR A 612 44.11 2.96 -8.60
C TYR A 612 42.95 3.57 -9.40
N ARG A 613 41.84 3.85 -8.70
CA ARG A 613 40.71 4.65 -9.19
C ARG A 613 40.45 5.78 -8.19
N ILE A 614 40.09 6.96 -8.70
CA ILE A 614 39.68 8.09 -7.86
C ILE A 614 38.19 8.28 -8.08
N PHE A 615 37.42 8.46 -7.01
CA PHE A 615 36.01 8.76 -7.06
C PHE A 615 35.75 10.08 -6.34
N ASP A 616 34.83 10.89 -6.85
CA ASP A 616 34.29 12.01 -6.07
C ASP A 616 33.22 11.53 -5.07
N ILE A 617 32.62 12.45 -4.31
CA ILE A 617 31.55 12.14 -3.34
C ILE A 617 30.29 11.55 -3.96
N THR A 618 30.09 11.70 -5.27
CA THR A 618 28.93 11.16 -5.99
C THR A 618 29.18 9.76 -6.53
N GLY A 619 30.38 9.20 -6.32
CA GLY A 619 30.79 7.91 -6.86
C GLY A 619 31.24 7.95 -8.32
N ARG A 620 31.36 9.14 -8.93
CA ARG A 620 31.85 9.28 -10.30
C ARG A 620 33.36 9.08 -10.35
N GLN A 621 33.82 8.21 -11.26
CA GLN A 621 35.25 7.99 -11.46
C GLN A 621 35.90 9.21 -12.11
N PHE A 622 37.02 9.64 -11.54
CA PHE A 622 37.79 10.82 -11.93
C PHE A 622 39.20 10.40 -12.37
N HIS A 623 39.61 10.85 -13.56
CA HIS A 623 40.89 10.47 -14.16
C HIS A 623 41.96 11.58 -14.12
N ASN A 624 41.57 12.81 -13.79
CA ASN A 624 42.49 13.93 -13.72
C ASN A 624 43.15 13.99 -12.32
N LEU A 625 44.48 14.07 -12.28
CA LEU A 625 45.24 14.19 -11.03
C LEU A 625 45.23 15.59 -10.45
N ASP A 626 44.66 16.59 -11.13
CA ASP A 626 44.40 17.91 -10.56
C ASP A 626 42.89 18.22 -10.57
N PRO A 627 42.11 17.56 -9.68
CA PRO A 627 40.69 17.83 -9.54
C PRO A 627 40.44 19.23 -8.98
N VAL A 628 39.25 19.78 -9.25
CA VAL A 628 38.75 20.97 -8.55
C VAL A 628 38.60 20.71 -7.04
N PRO A 629 38.58 21.74 -6.19
CA PRO A 629 38.32 21.59 -4.76
C PRO A 629 37.11 20.70 -4.47
N GLY A 630 37.27 19.77 -3.53
CA GLY A 630 36.27 18.73 -3.26
C GLY A 630 36.82 17.60 -2.41
N VAL A 631 35.96 16.61 -2.15
CA VAL A 631 36.32 15.39 -1.40
C VAL A 631 36.40 14.23 -2.38
N TYR A 632 37.49 13.47 -2.31
CA TYR A 632 37.78 12.37 -3.21
C TYR A 632 38.18 11.11 -2.44
N PHE A 633 37.88 9.95 -3.02
CA PHE A 633 38.21 8.64 -2.47
C PHE A 633 39.15 7.93 -3.44
N VAL A 634 40.29 7.46 -2.94
CA VAL A 634 41.25 6.67 -3.73
C VAL A 634 41.01 5.20 -3.43
N GLU A 635 40.72 4.43 -4.47
CA GLU A 635 40.57 3.00 -4.43
C GLU A 635 41.80 2.33 -5.07
N VAL A 636 42.32 1.28 -4.43
CA VAL A 636 43.40 0.44 -4.97
C VAL A 636 42.98 -1.01 -4.81
N ASN A 637 43.02 -1.78 -5.91
CA ASN A 637 42.61 -3.19 -5.93
C ASN A 637 41.20 -3.42 -5.36
N GLY A 638 40.23 -2.58 -5.73
CA GLY A 638 38.83 -2.72 -5.30
C GLY A 638 38.55 -2.32 -3.85
N LYS A 639 39.50 -1.69 -3.15
CA LYS A 639 39.33 -1.21 -1.77
C LYS A 639 39.67 0.27 -1.66
N VAL A 640 38.80 1.05 -1.04
CA VAL A 640 39.07 2.46 -0.71
C VAL A 640 40.20 2.50 0.32
N VAL A 641 41.34 3.07 -0.07
CA VAL A 641 42.55 3.14 0.76
C VAL A 641 42.76 4.52 1.37
N ASN A 642 42.20 5.58 0.79
CA ASN A 642 42.42 6.95 1.27
C ASN A 642 41.25 7.90 0.98
N LYS A 643 41.00 8.83 1.91
CA LYS A 643 40.10 9.99 1.73
C LYS A 643 40.94 11.25 1.56
N ILE A 644 40.72 11.99 0.48
CA ILE A 644 41.45 13.20 0.13
C ILE A 644 40.51 14.40 0.17
N ILE A 645 40.94 15.48 0.81
CA ILE A 645 40.25 16.77 0.77
C ILE A 645 41.13 17.73 -0.04
N LYS A 646 40.69 18.06 -1.25
CA LYS A 646 41.34 19.03 -2.14
C LYS A 646 40.79 20.41 -1.82
N VAL A 647 41.63 21.31 -1.33
CA VAL A 647 41.19 22.64 -0.89
C VAL A 647 41.55 23.76 -1.87
N ARG A 648 42.53 23.54 -2.75
CA ARG A 648 42.96 24.47 -3.81
C ARG A 648 43.54 23.73 -5.00
#